data_AF-A0A160T347-F1
#
_entry.id   AF-A0A160T347-F1
#
_cell.length_a   1.000
_cell.length_b   1.000
_cell.length_c   1.000
_cell.angle_alpha   90.00
_cell.angle_beta   90.00
_cell.angle_gamma   90.00
#
_symmetry.space_group_name_H-M   'P 1'
#
loop_
_entity.id
_entity.type
_entity.pdbx_description
1 polymer ?
#
loop_
_entity_poly.entity_id
_entity_poly.type
_entity_poly.pdbx_seq_one_letter_code
_entity_poly.pdbx_strand_id
1 'polypeptide(L)'
;MREKSQLRSVLILCLALIATLLPAATRPTAADTNAFSLTTQVSPPGSGTVNVNPGPPYTQNQVVTLSATANAGFVFDKWILDDGGKWWNGGWDYRVEVTAGAAGTARKNKPAEFPLNFTTLWSSLSTTGTLDPNSIRVVEVDGSDNVIDADVPFQFDKATDFNPANKAAGTLVLIMEGNTAAGATRRYHVYFDVTGKGFTPPVVPAQVTLTETPDEGIASYKVQNATGTIFVHKVSGGVSSYNDVDGDDWVTWSTAAGAAGAFRGIPNATGGNNDGVFHPGPGQMTNPTLSTGPIKATLHFLGKNVQGDTSRWEGTFEIYPDYVIFTMLATKISPAKAYPFWFLYEGTPGGHLDPNVDFVMRSNGIQTLAGQTWDGDLPDEEWVYVADPTSGADGRAIYLINHTDDTKHDTYFTDTGKVMTILGFGRQGSSILLESATVPRELIFGLMDETLIDDAKPIIYNADRALNVNVGAAKSRAGASLGTNPTVQFTITGEHTIIAQFKPTTYTVNVTISPANTGTVTKTPNKASYNHGELVTLAAAPTAAGYSFAGWDGDVTGTTNPVTVPVTKNMEVTALFAQSFTVTASANPGAGGVVTLSPPGPTYAPGAQVTATATANSGYTFTNWSGGLSGNEPVKTFTVSGNMNIVAHFDQAQFTFNATAGAGGSVTWSPLKDLYAAGEIVTVTAAPDDGYAFQGWTGDITSNVNPLEWTITGNTTVQANFVATQTYALNVTIPSGGGTVTADPPNVGEYPAGTVVTLTAVPDTDKVFLGWSGDASGSNLTAQVTMSADRNVTATFGEDAYPLNVTVNPPAGGTVSKQPNQALYAPGTVVTLTASANQGWTFTGWSGDASGTNPTTTVTVPVGGADVTASFTAPGPFTLNIAANLGNGDGTVTVEPEKDEYAFGEVVTLTATPDEGSVFTGWAGDLSGATNPVNVTMDDDKTIAATFIVPAGPFSDNFNTCQLAPHWSEIDPLGDGTFALNGRQLLITAPEGDNHNVWSDGINAPRVMQDADNVNFEYVVKFDSLVTANAQMQGIIIEQDAQNFARFDFEYNYTGSSTDLVKAYAATITAGAAKKRISVDIPVASAVYLRVARAGTTWRMSYSANGIDWIDADPPIKNYTLNVTSVGPFAGNVGIQNNPAPAHTAIVDFFHNTADGPLPADAPLLNITTIGGGAVTTNPPVAQVACGQTVTLTATPGVGFTFGGWSGGLTGTQTTASLLVNGPTDVTATFVALDKQFVMLPMIVNQP
;
A
#
# COMPACT_ATOMS: atom_id res chain seq x y z
N MET A 1 -20.31 43.71 56.30
CA MET A 1 -20.19 45.15 56.61
C MET A 1 -18.71 45.49 56.73
N ARG A 2 -18.28 46.49 55.94
CA ARG A 2 -17.05 47.30 56.02
C ARG A 2 -15.85 46.74 56.81
N GLU A 3 -14.76 46.45 56.11
CA GLU A 3 -13.48 47.12 56.34
C GLU A 3 -12.59 47.05 55.08
N LYS A 4 -12.47 48.21 54.41
CA LYS A 4 -11.46 48.56 53.42
C LYS A 4 -10.30 49.17 54.20
N SER A 5 -9.05 48.71 54.04
CA SER A 5 -7.86 49.60 53.91
C SER A 5 -6.46 48.94 53.90
N GLN A 6 -6.20 47.67 53.53
CA GLN A 6 -4.80 47.17 53.49
C GLN A 6 -4.41 46.24 52.33
N LEU A 7 -4.74 46.61 51.07
CA LEU A 7 -4.12 45.95 49.90
C LEU A 7 -3.71 46.91 48.77
N ARG A 8 -3.66 48.23 49.02
CA ARG A 8 -3.18 49.23 48.03
C ARG A 8 -1.70 49.62 48.18
N SER A 9 -1.00 49.18 49.23
CA SER A 9 0.37 49.63 49.50
C SER A 9 1.47 48.70 49.02
N VAL A 10 1.15 47.46 48.58
CA VAL A 10 2.14 46.53 48.00
C VAL A 10 2.16 46.60 46.47
N LEU A 11 1.07 47.05 45.84
CA LEU A 11 0.97 47.13 44.38
C LEU A 11 1.61 48.40 43.78
N ILE A 12 1.86 49.43 44.59
CA ILE A 12 2.41 50.73 44.12
C ILE A 12 3.95 50.74 44.11
N LEU A 13 4.62 49.86 44.85
CA LEU A 13 6.08 49.79 44.87
C LEU A 13 6.68 48.97 43.70
N CYS A 14 5.88 48.13 43.03
CA CYS A 14 6.32 47.39 41.82
C CYS A 14 6.09 48.17 40.51
N LEU A 15 5.34 49.27 40.53
CA LEU A 15 4.97 50.05 39.34
C LEU A 15 5.77 51.35 39.14
N ALA A 16 6.71 51.67 40.04
CA ALA A 16 7.46 52.93 40.02
C ALA A 16 8.96 52.79 39.67
N LEU A 17 9.45 51.61 39.27
CA LEU A 17 10.87 51.41 38.89
C LEU A 17 11.10 51.23 37.38
N ILE A 18 10.08 51.46 36.53
CA ILE A 18 10.20 51.35 35.06
C ILE A 18 9.56 52.58 34.41
N ALA A 19 10.11 53.76 34.65
CA ALA A 19 10.00 54.92 33.77
C ALA A 19 10.86 56.06 34.33
N THR A 20 12.08 56.22 33.79
CA THR A 20 12.57 57.49 33.21
C THR A 20 14.08 57.40 33.01
N LEU A 21 14.51 57.11 31.78
CA LEU A 21 15.73 57.66 31.17
C LEU A 21 15.54 57.50 29.65
N LEU A 22 14.88 58.49 29.05
CA LEU A 22 14.95 58.76 27.61
C LEU A 22 16.13 59.70 27.38
N PRO A 23 17.05 59.34 26.49
CA PRO A 23 17.40 60.21 25.39
C PRO A 23 16.86 59.63 24.10
N ALA A 24 16.38 60.50 23.23
CA ALA A 24 15.81 60.20 21.94
C ALA A 24 16.71 59.26 21.12
N ALA A 25 16.30 57.98 21.04
CA ALA A 25 16.77 57.05 20.04
C ALA A 25 15.73 57.03 18.92
N THR A 26 16.19 57.31 17.72
CA THR A 26 15.54 57.06 16.44
C THR A 26 14.74 55.76 16.45
N ARG A 27 13.63 55.72 15.69
CA ARG A 27 12.93 54.48 15.31
C ARG A 27 13.95 53.34 15.19
N PRO A 28 13.75 52.16 15.80
CA PRO A 28 14.50 51.01 15.31
C PRO A 28 14.12 50.89 13.84
N THR A 29 15.11 51.10 12.97
CA THR A 29 15.08 50.54 11.62
C THR A 29 14.58 49.11 11.74
N ALA A 30 13.68 48.71 10.83
CA ALA A 30 13.21 47.35 10.69
C ALA A 30 14.33 46.37 11.08
N ALA A 31 14.09 45.53 12.09
CA ALA A 31 14.93 44.35 12.24
C ALA A 31 14.82 43.63 10.89
N ASP A 32 15.96 43.48 10.21
CA ASP A 32 16.03 42.89 8.87
C ASP A 32 15.14 41.65 8.83
N THR A 33 14.12 41.69 7.97
CA THR A 33 13.17 40.60 7.71
C THR A 33 13.83 39.40 7.00
N ASN A 34 15.16 39.32 7.04
CA ASN A 34 16.00 38.40 6.28
C ASN A 34 16.90 37.53 7.19
N ALA A 35 16.60 37.45 8.49
CA ALA A 35 17.36 36.60 9.42
C ALA A 35 16.89 35.15 9.30
N PHE A 36 17.67 34.31 8.61
CA PHE A 36 17.43 32.87 8.54
C PHE A 36 17.92 32.17 9.80
N SER A 37 17.29 31.06 10.21
CA SER A 37 17.80 30.21 11.28
C SER A 37 18.56 28.99 10.74
N LEU A 38 19.61 28.60 11.47
CA LEU A 38 20.35 27.35 11.28
C LEU A 38 20.33 26.58 12.60
N THR A 39 19.64 25.45 12.60
CA THR A 39 19.61 24.50 13.71
C THR A 39 20.70 23.45 13.51
N THR A 40 21.47 23.15 14.55
CA THR A 40 22.43 22.03 14.50
C THR A 40 22.06 20.95 15.51
N GLN A 41 22.19 19.69 15.10
CA GLN A 41 21.90 18.53 15.93
C GLN A 41 23.08 17.55 15.93
N VAL A 42 23.10 16.66 16.91
CA VAL A 42 24.08 15.58 17.05
C VAL A 42 23.33 14.26 17.10
N SER A 43 23.70 13.31 16.23
CA SER A 43 23.07 12.00 16.16
C SER A 43 24.12 10.88 16.22
N PRO A 44 24.00 9.91 17.16
CA PRO A 44 23.03 9.85 18.26
C PRO A 44 23.21 10.99 19.29
N PRO A 45 22.18 11.43 20.03
CA PRO A 45 22.34 12.45 21.07
C PRO A 45 23.44 12.08 22.09
N GLY A 46 24.34 13.03 22.39
CA GLY A 46 25.46 12.81 23.32
C GLY A 46 26.72 12.17 22.71
N SER A 47 26.72 11.84 21.41
CA SER A 47 27.88 11.26 20.71
C SER A 47 28.97 12.26 20.32
N GLY A 48 28.71 13.56 20.44
CA GLY A 48 29.65 14.63 20.11
C GLY A 48 29.07 16.03 20.35
N THR A 49 29.74 17.05 19.82
CA THR A 49 29.33 18.46 19.86
C THR A 49 29.50 19.13 18.49
N VAL A 50 28.70 20.16 18.23
CA VAL A 50 28.75 20.98 17.01
C VAL A 50 28.97 22.45 17.37
N ASN A 51 29.84 23.12 16.64
CA ASN A 51 30.07 24.56 16.73
C ASN A 51 29.84 25.22 15.35
N VAL A 52 29.25 26.42 15.35
CA VAL A 52 28.96 27.21 14.14
C VAL A 52 29.63 28.58 14.25
N ASN A 53 30.44 28.95 13.25
CA ASN A 53 31.16 30.22 13.22
C ASN A 53 31.06 30.92 11.85
N PRO A 54 30.59 32.18 11.75
CA PRO A 54 30.02 32.99 12.85
C PRO A 54 28.69 32.43 13.36
N GLY A 55 28.31 32.79 14.59
CA GLY A 55 26.99 32.45 15.17
C GLY A 55 25.85 33.33 14.61
N PRO A 56 24.59 33.05 14.98
CA PRO A 56 23.43 33.81 14.49
C PRO A 56 23.44 35.27 15.00
N PRO A 57 22.69 36.19 14.37
CA PRO A 57 21.74 35.99 13.26
C PRO A 57 22.41 35.77 11.89
N TYR A 58 21.72 35.09 10.97
CA TYR A 58 22.25 34.77 9.65
C TYR A 58 21.55 35.51 8.51
N THR A 59 22.30 36.00 7.52
CA THR A 59 21.74 36.63 6.30
C THR A 59 21.76 35.66 5.11
N GLN A 60 20.92 35.90 4.09
CA GLN A 60 20.96 35.15 2.83
C GLN A 60 22.37 35.15 2.25
N ASN A 61 22.83 33.99 1.78
CA ASN A 61 24.14 33.72 1.22
C ASN A 61 25.32 33.88 2.19
N GLN A 62 25.09 33.99 3.50
CA GLN A 62 26.18 34.02 4.48
C GLN A 62 26.85 32.65 4.57
N VAL A 63 28.18 32.61 4.46
CA VAL A 63 28.96 31.38 4.67
C VAL A 63 29.30 31.22 6.15
N VAL A 64 28.94 30.08 6.73
CA VAL A 64 29.31 29.65 8.09
C VAL A 64 30.24 28.45 8.03
N THR A 65 31.05 28.26 9.07
CA THR A 65 31.89 27.08 9.26
C THR A 65 31.29 26.22 10.37
N LEU A 66 30.99 24.96 10.06
CA LEU A 66 30.51 23.96 10.99
C LEU A 66 31.69 23.09 11.44
N SER A 67 31.81 22.83 12.74
CA SER A 67 32.86 21.97 13.31
C SER A 67 32.28 20.95 14.28
N ALA A 68 32.55 19.67 14.06
CA ALA A 68 32.08 18.55 14.86
C ALA A 68 33.22 17.91 15.66
N THR A 69 32.99 17.66 16.96
CA THR A 69 33.95 16.97 17.84
C THR A 69 33.28 15.76 18.48
N ALA A 70 33.87 14.57 18.33
CA ALA A 70 33.30 13.32 18.86
C ALA A 70 33.58 13.16 20.36
N ASN A 71 32.60 12.63 21.10
CA ASN A 71 32.76 12.23 22.49
C ASN A 71 33.37 10.81 22.58
N ALA A 72 33.87 10.42 23.75
CA ALA A 72 34.52 9.12 23.95
C ALA A 72 33.61 7.94 23.55
N GLY A 73 34.14 7.00 22.77
CA GLY A 73 33.39 5.84 22.25
C GLY A 73 32.73 6.08 20.88
N PHE A 74 32.85 7.27 20.31
CA PHE A 74 32.33 7.63 18.99
C PHE A 74 33.41 8.22 18.10
N VAL A 75 33.21 8.12 16.79
CA VAL A 75 33.98 8.84 15.77
C VAL A 75 33.03 9.61 14.87
N PHE A 76 33.44 10.80 14.42
CA PHE A 76 32.67 11.57 13.44
C PHE A 76 32.55 10.77 12.14
N ASP A 77 31.34 10.69 11.60
CA ASP A 77 31.06 9.96 10.37
C ASP A 77 30.84 10.93 9.21
N LYS A 78 29.83 11.81 9.31
CA LYS A 78 29.48 12.79 8.28
C LYS A 78 28.55 13.89 8.80
N TRP A 79 28.46 14.98 8.04
CA TRP A 79 27.40 15.98 8.18
C TRP A 79 26.20 15.61 7.33
N ILE A 80 24.99 15.80 7.83
CA ILE A 80 23.73 15.59 7.13
C ILE A 80 22.94 16.90 7.14
N LEU A 81 22.44 17.34 5.98
CA LEU A 81 21.37 18.33 5.92
C LEU A 81 20.04 17.65 6.22
N ASP A 82 19.19 18.24 7.05
CA ASP A 82 17.84 17.79 7.39
C ASP A 82 16.85 18.93 7.06
N ASP A 83 16.61 19.15 5.78
CA ASP A 83 15.59 20.10 5.31
C ASP A 83 14.28 19.34 5.14
N GLY A 84 13.31 19.55 6.03
CA GLY A 84 12.02 18.83 6.07
C GLY A 84 11.09 18.99 4.86
N GLY A 85 11.62 19.21 3.64
CA GLY A 85 10.89 19.21 2.39
C GLY A 85 10.51 17.79 1.96
N LYS A 86 9.28 17.64 1.43
CA LYS A 86 8.81 16.38 0.85
C LYS A 86 9.65 16.07 -0.40
N TRP A 87 10.30 14.92 -0.37
CA TRP A 87 11.19 14.46 -1.43
C TRP A 87 10.55 13.28 -2.15
N TRP A 88 10.29 13.42 -3.46
CA TRP A 88 9.60 12.40 -4.24
C TRP A 88 10.26 11.02 -4.15
N ASN A 89 11.59 10.96 -4.27
CA ASN A 89 12.31 9.69 -4.27
C ASN A 89 13.67 9.76 -3.58
N GLY A 90 13.85 8.94 -2.53
CA GLY A 90 15.07 8.86 -1.74
C GLY A 90 16.31 8.29 -2.47
N GLY A 91 16.22 7.93 -3.75
CA GLY A 91 17.37 7.57 -4.58
C GLY A 91 18.14 8.79 -5.13
N TRP A 92 17.52 9.97 -5.14
CA TRP A 92 18.05 11.19 -5.71
C TRP A 92 18.50 12.17 -4.64
N ASP A 93 19.70 12.71 -4.79
CA ASP A 93 20.26 13.63 -3.80
C ASP A 93 20.04 15.11 -4.16
N TYR A 94 19.72 15.42 -5.42
CA TYR A 94 19.55 16.80 -5.88
C TYR A 94 18.26 16.99 -6.65
N ARG A 95 17.64 18.17 -6.47
CA ARG A 95 16.53 18.65 -7.30
C ARG A 95 16.65 20.15 -7.55
N VAL A 96 15.97 20.64 -8.57
CA VAL A 96 15.73 22.06 -8.80
C VAL A 96 14.25 22.26 -9.13
N GLU A 97 13.65 23.32 -8.58
CA GLU A 97 12.29 23.68 -8.93
C GLU A 97 12.28 24.44 -10.27
N VAL A 98 11.34 24.12 -11.14
CA VAL A 98 11.04 24.90 -12.34
C VAL A 98 9.54 25.20 -12.39
N THR A 99 9.17 26.39 -12.83
CA THR A 99 7.75 26.82 -12.84
C THR A 99 7.34 27.34 -14.21
N ALA A 100 6.17 26.96 -14.70
CA ALA A 100 5.60 27.46 -15.95
C ALA A 100 4.25 28.15 -15.70
N GLY A 101 4.22 29.47 -15.83
CA GLY A 101 3.02 30.29 -15.78
C GLY A 101 2.35 30.45 -17.14
N ALA A 102 1.02 30.34 -17.18
CA ALA A 102 0.21 30.47 -18.39
C ALA A 102 0.25 31.87 -19.04
N ALA A 103 0.79 32.87 -18.33
CA ALA A 103 1.05 34.22 -18.80
C ALA A 103 -0.20 34.96 -19.35
N GLY A 104 -1.34 34.78 -18.68
CA GLY A 104 -2.61 35.45 -19.04
C GLY A 104 -3.37 34.78 -20.18
N THR A 105 -2.91 33.64 -20.71
CA THR A 105 -3.57 32.88 -21.77
C THR A 105 -3.76 31.44 -21.31
N ALA A 106 -4.98 30.91 -21.35
CA ALA A 106 -5.23 29.53 -20.97
C ALA A 106 -4.47 28.57 -21.91
N ARG A 107 -3.94 27.47 -21.36
CA ARG A 107 -3.09 26.51 -22.08
C ARG A 107 -3.69 25.12 -22.05
N LYS A 108 -3.37 24.32 -23.06
CA LYS A 108 -3.66 22.90 -23.11
C LYS A 108 -2.49 22.16 -23.72
N ASN A 109 -1.95 21.15 -23.01
CA ASN A 109 -0.83 20.34 -23.49
C ASN A 109 0.38 21.16 -23.98
N LYS A 110 0.64 22.32 -23.36
CA LYS A 110 1.63 23.27 -23.87
C LYS A 110 3.06 22.79 -23.56
N PRO A 111 3.97 22.70 -24.55
CA PRO A 111 5.38 22.50 -24.28
C PRO A 111 5.99 23.67 -23.48
N ALA A 112 6.74 23.35 -22.43
CA ALA A 112 7.48 24.31 -21.62
C ALA A 112 8.99 23.98 -21.68
N GLU A 113 9.81 25.01 -21.88
CA GLU A 113 11.26 24.87 -22.02
C GLU A 113 12.02 25.62 -20.93
N PHE A 114 12.98 24.92 -20.30
CA PHE A 114 13.76 25.43 -19.19
C PHE A 114 15.26 25.28 -19.46
N PRO A 115 16.02 26.39 -19.59
CA PRO A 115 17.47 26.30 -19.70
C PRO A 115 18.05 25.85 -18.35
N LEU A 116 18.66 24.66 -18.31
CA LEU A 116 19.28 24.09 -17.12
C LEU A 116 20.78 23.96 -17.30
N ASN A 117 21.52 24.30 -16.24
CA ASN A 117 22.95 24.09 -16.16
C ASN A 117 23.30 23.43 -14.82
N PHE A 118 23.37 22.10 -14.82
CA PHE A 118 23.62 21.30 -13.62
C PHE A 118 24.98 21.60 -12.97
N THR A 119 25.98 21.99 -13.76
CA THR A 119 27.29 22.44 -13.22
C THR A 119 27.12 23.70 -12.37
N THR A 120 26.31 24.66 -12.80
CA THR A 120 26.02 25.87 -12.00
C THR A 120 25.09 25.59 -10.82
N LEU A 121 24.13 24.67 -10.97
CA LEU A 121 23.22 24.24 -9.89
C LEU A 121 24.01 23.58 -8.74
N TRP A 122 24.95 22.68 -9.04
CA TRP A 122 25.84 22.13 -8.00
C TRP A 122 26.78 23.16 -7.40
N SER A 123 27.30 24.09 -8.22
CA SER A 123 28.14 25.18 -7.70
C SER A 123 27.37 26.05 -6.70
N SER A 124 26.06 26.26 -6.89
CA SER A 124 25.20 26.98 -5.94
C SER A 124 25.02 26.25 -4.60
N LEU A 125 25.22 24.94 -4.58
CA LEU A 125 25.21 24.08 -3.41
C LEU A 125 26.62 23.86 -2.81
N SER A 126 27.64 24.59 -3.29
CA SER A 126 29.05 24.41 -2.91
C SER A 126 29.57 22.97 -3.12
N THR A 127 29.01 22.26 -4.12
CA THR A 127 29.41 20.90 -4.47
C THR A 127 29.81 20.81 -5.95
N THR A 128 30.37 19.68 -6.34
CA THR A 128 30.75 19.37 -7.73
C THR A 128 30.33 17.94 -8.05
N GLY A 129 29.96 17.70 -9.31
CA GLY A 129 29.46 16.40 -9.75
C GLY A 129 29.63 16.22 -11.25
N THR A 130 29.68 14.95 -11.68
CA THR A 130 29.55 14.58 -13.09
C THR A 130 28.14 14.09 -13.31
N LEU A 131 27.33 14.81 -14.08
CA LEU A 131 25.93 14.48 -14.34
C LEU A 131 25.79 13.10 -14.97
N ASP A 132 24.93 12.27 -14.37
CA ASP A 132 24.36 11.11 -15.05
C ASP A 132 23.05 11.54 -15.73
N PRO A 133 22.99 11.64 -17.06
CA PRO A 133 21.75 12.02 -17.75
C PRO A 133 20.58 11.06 -17.47
N ASN A 134 20.87 9.79 -17.12
CA ASN A 134 19.83 8.81 -16.77
C ASN A 134 19.18 9.11 -15.42
N SER A 135 19.80 9.96 -14.59
CA SER A 135 19.21 10.41 -13.33
C SER A 135 18.14 11.49 -13.52
N ILE A 136 17.98 12.12 -14.68
CA ILE A 136 16.99 13.21 -14.78
C ILE A 136 15.59 12.64 -14.58
N ARG A 137 14.79 13.23 -13.69
CA ARG A 137 13.35 12.97 -13.52
C ARG A 137 12.62 14.29 -13.31
N VAL A 138 11.42 14.39 -13.85
CA VAL A 138 10.57 15.58 -13.71
C VAL A 138 9.30 15.14 -13.01
N VAL A 139 8.92 15.88 -11.99
CA VAL A 139 7.77 15.60 -11.13
C VAL A 139 6.99 16.89 -11.00
N GLU A 140 5.71 16.89 -11.32
CA GLU A 140 4.84 18.04 -11.03
C GLU A 140 4.44 18.03 -9.56
N VAL A 141 4.37 19.22 -8.95
CA VAL A 141 3.95 19.39 -7.57
C VAL A 141 2.97 20.55 -7.36
N ASP A 142 2.20 20.45 -6.27
CA ASP A 142 1.27 21.48 -5.84
C ASP A 142 1.95 22.58 -5.00
N GLY A 143 1.12 23.40 -4.34
CA GLY A 143 1.60 24.47 -3.45
C GLY A 143 2.33 24.06 -2.20
N SER A 144 2.18 22.80 -1.81
CA SER A 144 2.66 22.20 -0.58
C SER A 144 3.71 21.11 -0.83
N ASP A 145 4.33 21.09 -2.02
CA ASP A 145 5.29 20.06 -2.46
C ASP A 145 4.69 18.63 -2.53
N ASN A 146 3.36 18.48 -2.58
CA ASN A 146 2.73 17.20 -2.89
C ASN A 146 2.89 16.90 -4.38
N VAL A 147 3.17 15.65 -4.72
CA VAL A 147 3.30 15.20 -6.12
C VAL A 147 1.92 15.21 -6.77
N ILE A 148 1.77 15.97 -7.85
CA ILE A 148 0.61 15.97 -8.76
C ILE A 148 0.82 14.91 -9.84
N ASP A 149 2.01 14.90 -10.45
CA ASP A 149 2.37 13.96 -11.51
C ASP A 149 3.82 13.50 -11.31
N ALA A 150 4.02 12.21 -11.10
CA ALA A 150 5.35 11.61 -10.92
C ALA A 150 6.06 11.29 -12.25
N ASP A 151 5.31 11.24 -13.35
CA ASP A 151 5.71 10.68 -14.64
C ASP A 151 5.61 11.70 -15.78
N VAL A 152 5.79 12.99 -15.45
CA VAL A 152 5.74 14.11 -16.40
C VAL A 152 6.60 13.82 -17.63
N PRO A 153 6.02 13.72 -18.84
CA PRO A 153 6.78 13.48 -20.06
C PRO A 153 7.76 14.62 -20.33
N PHE A 154 9.04 14.27 -20.47
CA PHE A 154 10.10 15.24 -20.67
C PHE A 154 11.18 14.75 -21.64
N GLN A 155 11.98 15.69 -22.11
CA GLN A 155 13.26 15.42 -22.76
C GLN A 155 14.30 16.44 -22.31
N PHE A 156 15.57 16.07 -22.36
CA PHE A 156 16.67 16.99 -22.09
C PHE A 156 17.55 17.14 -23.33
N ASP A 157 17.40 18.27 -24.02
CA ASP A 157 18.18 18.65 -25.19
C ASP A 157 19.54 19.19 -24.73
N LYS A 158 20.59 18.40 -24.94
CA LYS A 158 21.96 18.75 -24.54
C LYS A 158 22.46 19.95 -25.35
N ALA A 159 23.14 20.89 -24.71
CA ALA A 159 23.86 21.95 -25.41
C ALA A 159 24.90 21.36 -26.39
N THR A 160 25.20 22.08 -27.46
CA THR A 160 26.12 21.62 -28.51
C THR A 160 27.53 21.30 -28.00
N ASP A 161 27.95 21.93 -26.90
CA ASP A 161 29.21 21.68 -26.21
C ASP A 161 29.04 21.05 -24.82
N PHE A 162 27.96 20.29 -24.63
CA PHE A 162 27.66 19.56 -23.40
C PHE A 162 28.82 18.65 -22.97
N ASN A 163 29.23 18.81 -21.72
CA ASN A 163 30.16 17.93 -21.04
C ASN A 163 29.62 17.61 -19.64
N PRO A 164 29.33 16.35 -19.30
CA PRO A 164 28.67 16.01 -18.03
C PRO A 164 29.50 16.38 -16.79
N ALA A 165 30.83 16.57 -16.91
CA ALA A 165 31.71 16.84 -15.77
C ALA A 165 31.91 18.34 -15.50
N ASN A 166 31.87 19.20 -16.52
CA ASN A 166 32.25 20.61 -16.38
C ASN A 166 31.43 21.61 -17.19
N LYS A 167 30.48 21.12 -18.02
CA LYS A 167 29.54 21.94 -18.78
C LYS A 167 28.24 21.17 -19.03
N ALA A 168 27.62 20.73 -17.94
CA ALA A 168 26.40 19.94 -17.98
C ALA A 168 25.19 20.85 -18.20
N ALA A 169 25.09 21.46 -19.38
CA ALA A 169 24.07 22.43 -19.74
C ALA A 169 23.20 21.96 -20.91
N GLY A 170 21.94 22.36 -20.92
CA GLY A 170 20.98 22.03 -21.97
C GLY A 170 19.61 22.63 -21.66
N THR A 171 18.61 22.24 -22.44
CA THR A 171 17.22 22.67 -22.27
C THR A 171 16.38 21.47 -21.87
N LEU A 172 15.71 21.56 -20.72
CA LEU A 172 14.65 20.63 -20.36
C LEU A 172 13.37 21.06 -21.08
N VAL A 173 12.79 20.17 -21.87
CA VAL A 173 11.49 20.36 -22.50
C VAL A 173 10.52 19.39 -21.84
N LEU A 174 9.39 19.88 -21.35
CA LEU A 174 8.31 19.06 -20.78
C LEU A 174 6.96 19.48 -21.37
N ILE A 175 5.96 18.62 -21.27
CA ILE A 175 4.59 18.97 -21.65
C ILE A 175 3.78 19.31 -20.40
N MET A 176 3.16 20.49 -20.39
CA MET A 176 2.11 20.84 -19.42
C MET A 176 0.83 20.10 -19.81
N GLU A 177 0.75 18.79 -19.53
CA GLU A 177 -0.39 17.96 -19.92
C GLU A 177 -1.69 18.41 -19.24
N GLY A 178 -2.78 18.45 -19.99
CA GLY A 178 -4.08 18.95 -19.53
C GLY A 178 -4.23 20.47 -19.61
N ASN A 179 -5.32 20.97 -19.03
CA ASN A 179 -5.68 22.37 -19.07
C ASN A 179 -4.92 23.18 -18.01
N THR A 180 -4.49 24.38 -18.35
CA THR A 180 -3.90 25.36 -17.41
C THR A 180 -4.61 26.69 -17.57
N ALA A 181 -5.30 27.16 -16.52
CA ALA A 181 -6.00 28.43 -16.56
C ALA A 181 -5.05 29.60 -16.83
N ALA A 182 -5.56 30.67 -17.45
CA ALA A 182 -4.78 31.84 -17.87
C ALA A 182 -3.93 32.49 -16.76
N GLY A 183 -4.39 32.47 -15.51
CA GLY A 183 -3.69 33.01 -14.35
C GLY A 183 -2.83 31.99 -13.58
N ALA A 184 -2.87 30.71 -13.97
CA ALA A 184 -2.24 29.63 -13.21
C ALA A 184 -0.74 29.50 -13.50
N THR A 185 -0.01 28.98 -12.50
CA THR A 185 1.40 28.60 -12.62
C THR A 185 1.57 27.18 -12.14
N ARG A 186 2.09 26.32 -13.02
CA ARG A 186 2.45 24.93 -12.71
C ARG A 186 3.87 24.87 -12.17
N ARG A 187 4.11 23.95 -11.25
CA ARG A 187 5.40 23.78 -10.56
C ARG A 187 5.90 22.37 -10.75
N TYR A 188 7.18 22.24 -11.02
CA TYR A 188 7.83 20.96 -11.22
C TYR A 188 9.14 20.90 -10.45
N HIS A 189 9.46 19.73 -9.91
CA HIS A 189 10.78 19.40 -9.40
C HIS A 189 11.52 18.55 -10.44
N VAL A 190 12.69 19.04 -10.84
CA VAL A 190 13.62 18.33 -11.71
C VAL A 190 14.69 17.69 -10.83
N TYR A 191 14.62 16.39 -10.66
CA TYR A 191 15.59 15.58 -9.92
C TYR A 191 16.77 15.21 -10.83
N PHE A 192 17.98 15.21 -10.27
CA PHE A 192 19.22 14.87 -10.99
C PHE A 192 20.31 14.41 -10.02
N ASP A 193 21.32 13.71 -10.53
CA ASP A 193 22.38 13.14 -9.70
C ASP A 193 23.66 12.81 -10.51
N VAL A 194 24.66 12.28 -9.80
CA VAL A 194 25.99 11.97 -10.35
C VAL A 194 26.09 10.54 -10.87
N THR A 195 27.08 10.30 -11.75
CA THR A 195 27.41 8.97 -12.26
C THR A 195 27.82 7.99 -11.16
N GLY A 196 27.56 6.70 -11.36
CA GLY A 196 28.01 5.62 -10.48
C GLY A 196 26.94 5.06 -9.50
N LYS A 197 25.73 5.62 -9.50
CA LYS A 197 24.59 5.12 -8.69
C LYS A 197 23.68 4.11 -9.40
N GLY A 198 23.86 3.91 -10.70
CA GLY A 198 23.12 2.89 -11.47
C GLY A 198 21.68 3.28 -11.83
N PHE A 199 21.41 4.56 -12.11
CA PHE A 199 20.09 5.01 -12.53
C PHE A 199 19.67 4.38 -13.86
N THR A 200 18.41 3.96 -13.94
CA THR A 200 17.80 3.54 -15.19
C THR A 200 17.47 4.76 -16.05
N PRO A 201 17.65 4.70 -17.38
CA PRO A 201 17.18 5.77 -18.26
C PRO A 201 15.67 6.02 -18.08
N PRO A 202 15.21 7.27 -18.12
CA PRO A 202 13.77 7.58 -18.09
C PRO A 202 13.09 6.97 -19.33
N VAL A 203 11.90 6.41 -19.14
CA VAL A 203 11.07 5.88 -20.23
C VAL A 203 9.99 6.91 -20.50
N VAL A 204 10.09 7.60 -21.63
CA VAL A 204 9.12 8.62 -22.04
C VAL A 204 8.53 8.19 -23.38
N PRO A 205 7.20 7.95 -23.47
CA PRO A 205 6.55 7.66 -24.74
C PRO A 205 6.82 8.77 -25.77
N ALA A 206 7.17 8.39 -26.99
CA ALA A 206 7.43 9.36 -28.04
C ALA A 206 6.12 9.97 -28.53
N GLN A 207 5.94 11.26 -28.29
CA GLN A 207 4.90 12.10 -28.87
C GLN A 207 5.36 12.69 -30.23
N VAL A 208 6.66 12.82 -30.43
CA VAL A 208 7.29 13.13 -31.72
C VAL A 208 8.25 12.02 -32.08
N THR A 209 8.13 11.50 -33.31
CA THR A 209 9.09 10.53 -33.86
C THR A 209 9.69 11.07 -35.14
N LEU A 210 11.01 10.98 -35.25
CA LEU A 210 11.76 11.39 -36.42
C LEU A 210 12.42 10.17 -37.06
N THR A 211 12.11 9.93 -38.33
CA THR A 211 12.74 8.90 -39.17
C THR A 211 13.20 9.51 -40.49
N GLU A 212 14.03 8.78 -41.25
CA GLU A 212 14.40 9.18 -42.60
C GLU A 212 13.71 8.27 -43.60
N THR A 213 12.95 8.84 -44.53
CA THR A 213 12.28 8.10 -45.60
C THR A 213 12.13 9.05 -46.79
N PRO A 214 12.40 8.59 -48.03
CA PRO A 214 12.17 9.44 -49.19
C PRO A 214 10.69 9.82 -49.31
N ASP A 215 10.43 11.08 -49.59
CA ASP A 215 9.11 11.58 -49.99
C ASP A 215 9.21 12.09 -51.43
N GLU A 216 8.27 11.69 -52.28
CA GLU A 216 8.22 12.14 -53.68
C GLU A 216 9.54 11.93 -54.46
N GLY A 217 10.26 10.85 -54.13
CA GLY A 217 11.54 10.49 -54.74
C GLY A 217 12.75 11.30 -54.26
N ILE A 218 12.59 12.16 -53.26
CA ILE A 218 13.66 12.97 -52.64
C ILE A 218 13.90 12.50 -51.22
N ALA A 219 15.16 12.47 -50.77
CA ALA A 219 15.48 12.08 -49.40
C ALA A 219 14.88 13.08 -48.40
N SER A 220 14.08 12.59 -47.45
CA SER A 220 13.30 13.42 -46.53
C SER A 220 13.39 12.94 -45.09
N TYR A 221 13.18 13.88 -44.17
CA TYR A 221 12.84 13.60 -42.79
C TYR A 221 11.35 13.36 -42.71
N LYS A 222 10.94 12.22 -42.17
CA LYS A 222 9.56 11.88 -41.85
C LYS A 222 9.36 12.09 -40.36
N VAL A 223 8.53 13.05 -40.00
CA VAL A 223 8.19 13.39 -38.63
C VAL A 223 6.75 12.97 -38.39
N GLN A 224 6.48 12.18 -37.36
CA GLN A 224 5.12 11.86 -36.94
C GLN A 224 4.86 12.49 -35.58
N ASN A 225 3.75 13.21 -35.45
CA ASN A 225 3.30 13.87 -34.24
C ASN A 225 1.78 13.69 -34.05
N ALA A 226 1.17 14.36 -33.06
CA ALA A 226 -0.25 14.18 -32.74
C ALA A 226 -1.20 14.61 -33.87
N THR A 227 -0.78 15.59 -34.67
CA THR A 227 -1.57 16.14 -35.77
C THR A 227 -1.42 15.41 -37.11
N GLY A 228 -0.41 14.55 -37.26
CA GLY A 228 -0.18 13.83 -38.51
C GLY A 228 1.29 13.53 -38.82
N THR A 229 1.60 13.43 -40.11
CA THR A 229 2.94 13.13 -40.63
C THR A 229 3.45 14.24 -41.55
N ILE A 230 4.59 14.81 -41.20
CA ILE A 230 5.26 15.89 -41.93
C ILE A 230 6.49 15.33 -42.64
N PHE A 231 6.68 15.69 -43.90
CA PHE A 231 7.87 15.36 -44.68
C PHE A 231 8.69 16.60 -45.01
N VAL A 232 9.95 16.65 -44.56
CA VAL A 232 10.88 17.76 -44.81
C VAL A 232 12.02 17.29 -45.72
N HIS A 233 12.16 17.89 -46.90
CA HIS A 233 13.20 17.50 -47.85
C HIS A 233 14.60 17.87 -47.35
N LYS A 234 15.51 16.89 -47.27
CA LYS A 234 16.85 17.07 -46.67
C LYS A 234 17.72 18.08 -47.42
N VAL A 235 17.60 18.12 -48.74
CA VAL A 235 18.48 18.90 -49.62
C VAL A 235 18.03 20.35 -49.78
N SER A 236 16.82 20.69 -49.34
CA SER A 236 16.26 22.02 -49.53
C SER A 236 15.65 22.61 -48.27
N GLY A 237 15.15 21.81 -47.32
CA GLY A 237 14.57 22.27 -46.06
C GLY A 237 13.13 22.77 -46.16
N GLY A 238 12.41 22.48 -47.26
CA GLY A 238 10.98 22.75 -47.36
C GLY A 238 10.14 21.51 -46.98
N VAL A 239 8.97 21.74 -46.39
CA VAL A 239 7.96 20.70 -46.18
C VAL A 239 7.31 20.38 -47.51
N SER A 240 7.36 19.12 -47.93
CA SER A 240 6.77 18.63 -49.18
C SER A 240 5.34 18.14 -49.01
N SER A 241 5.04 17.58 -47.83
CA SER A 241 3.76 16.94 -47.52
C SER A 241 3.47 17.09 -46.02
N TYR A 242 2.22 17.38 -45.67
CA TYR A 242 1.70 17.35 -44.29
C TYR A 242 0.40 16.56 -44.30
N ASN A 243 0.53 15.24 -44.17
CA ASN A 243 -0.60 14.34 -44.09
C ASN A 243 -1.20 14.42 -42.71
N ASP A 244 -2.49 14.72 -42.60
CA ASP A 244 -3.18 14.68 -41.31
C ASP A 244 -3.39 13.24 -40.82
N VAL A 245 -4.09 13.08 -39.69
CA VAL A 245 -4.37 11.77 -39.08
C VAL A 245 -5.27 10.87 -39.93
N ASP A 246 -6.04 11.45 -40.85
CA ASP A 246 -6.93 10.74 -41.78
C ASP A 246 -6.21 10.40 -43.10
N GLY A 247 -5.02 10.98 -43.31
CA GLY A 247 -4.14 10.74 -44.44
C GLY A 247 -4.28 11.76 -45.57
N ASP A 248 -5.02 12.85 -45.34
CA ASP A 248 -5.19 13.92 -46.33
C ASP A 248 -3.99 14.89 -46.28
N ASP A 249 -3.42 15.22 -47.44
CA ASP A 249 -2.20 16.04 -47.53
C ASP A 249 -2.50 17.53 -47.72
N TRP A 250 -2.29 18.31 -46.66
CA TRP A 250 -2.59 19.75 -46.61
C TRP A 250 -1.63 20.63 -47.41
N VAL A 251 -0.54 20.07 -47.92
CA VAL A 251 0.46 20.76 -48.74
C VAL A 251 0.45 20.22 -50.17
N THR A 252 0.25 18.91 -50.34
CA THR A 252 0.18 18.13 -51.59
C THR A 252 1.29 18.41 -52.58
N TRP A 253 2.04 17.37 -52.93
CA TRP A 253 3.02 17.46 -53.99
C TRP A 253 2.43 17.53 -55.41
N SER A 254 3.09 18.25 -56.32
CA SER A 254 2.76 18.29 -57.75
C SER A 254 3.98 18.01 -58.61
N THR A 255 3.79 17.19 -59.65
CA THR A 255 4.86 16.77 -60.58
C THR A 255 4.91 17.57 -61.90
N ALA A 256 4.06 18.59 -62.06
CA ALA A 256 4.02 19.39 -63.29
C ALA A 256 5.32 20.22 -63.49
N ALA A 257 5.75 20.41 -64.74
CA ALA A 257 7.02 21.05 -65.07
C ALA A 257 6.96 22.59 -64.99
N GLY A 258 8.05 23.22 -64.55
CA GLY A 258 8.23 24.67 -64.54
C GLY A 258 7.31 25.40 -63.54
N ALA A 259 6.99 26.67 -63.81
CA ALA A 259 6.13 27.50 -62.95
C ALA A 259 4.70 26.96 -62.77
N ALA A 260 4.29 25.94 -63.54
CA ALA A 260 3.01 25.25 -63.44
C ALA A 260 3.01 24.04 -62.48
N GLY A 261 4.15 23.65 -61.89
CA GLY A 261 4.16 22.55 -60.92
C GLY A 261 5.45 22.27 -60.15
N ALA A 262 6.42 23.17 -60.10
CA ALA A 262 7.65 22.94 -59.37
C ALA A 262 7.48 23.25 -57.86
N PHE A 263 7.11 22.23 -57.08
CA PHE A 263 7.30 22.07 -55.63
C PHE A 263 6.55 23.04 -54.68
N ARG A 264 5.36 22.61 -54.26
CA ARG A 264 4.49 23.27 -53.26
C ARG A 264 4.96 22.93 -51.85
N GLY A 265 4.85 23.87 -50.93
CA GLY A 265 5.38 23.69 -49.60
C GLY A 265 5.06 24.78 -48.61
N ILE A 266 5.56 24.53 -47.40
CA ILE A 266 5.65 25.47 -46.29
C ILE A 266 7.02 25.29 -45.63
N PRO A 267 7.75 26.34 -45.23
CA PRO A 267 7.42 27.76 -45.28
C PRO A 267 7.72 28.47 -46.62
N ASN A 268 7.98 27.73 -47.72
CA ASN A 268 8.47 28.24 -49.03
C ASN A 268 8.99 29.69 -48.97
N ALA A 269 10.24 29.84 -48.52
CA ALA A 269 10.71 31.06 -47.89
C ALA A 269 11.80 31.85 -48.65
N THR A 270 11.82 31.81 -50.00
CA THR A 270 12.93 32.40 -50.79
C THR A 270 12.54 33.63 -51.61
N GLY A 271 13.54 34.47 -51.89
CA GLY A 271 13.42 35.57 -52.84
C GLY A 271 14.49 35.59 -53.95
N GLY A 272 14.08 35.94 -55.18
CA GLY A 272 14.95 36.12 -56.36
C GLY A 272 15.26 34.83 -57.15
N ASN A 273 16.32 34.84 -57.97
CA ASN A 273 16.75 33.72 -58.85
C ASN A 273 17.43 32.54 -58.11
N ASN A 274 17.15 32.33 -56.82
CA ASN A 274 17.85 31.34 -56.00
C ASN A 274 16.97 30.11 -55.74
N ASP A 275 16.85 29.24 -56.74
CA ASP A 275 16.11 27.99 -56.64
C ASP A 275 16.73 27.04 -55.59
N GLY A 276 15.91 26.52 -54.66
CA GLY A 276 16.24 25.34 -53.83
C GLY A 276 16.73 25.56 -52.40
N VAL A 277 16.19 26.55 -51.67
CA VAL A 277 16.48 26.82 -50.23
C VAL A 277 15.13 26.99 -49.51
N PHE A 278 14.86 26.33 -48.39
CA PHE A 278 13.55 26.32 -47.69
C PHE A 278 12.32 26.22 -48.59
N HIS A 279 12.48 25.51 -49.70
CA HIS A 279 11.49 25.25 -50.75
C HIS A 279 11.57 23.76 -51.02
N PRO A 280 10.48 22.98 -51.01
CA PRO A 280 10.58 21.55 -51.25
C PRO A 280 11.08 21.27 -52.67
N GLY A 281 11.58 20.06 -52.89
CA GLY A 281 12.30 19.71 -54.13
C GLY A 281 13.82 19.66 -54.02
N PRO A 282 14.55 19.63 -55.15
CA PRO A 282 16.00 19.67 -55.18
C PRO A 282 16.52 20.98 -54.57
N GLY A 283 17.66 20.94 -53.87
CA GLY A 283 18.19 22.13 -53.20
C GLY A 283 19.67 22.13 -52.88
N GLN A 284 20.10 23.22 -52.23
CA GLN A 284 21.50 23.50 -51.88
C GLN A 284 21.74 23.59 -50.37
N MET A 285 20.92 22.92 -49.56
CA MET A 285 21.20 22.78 -48.13
C MET A 285 22.29 21.74 -47.87
N THR A 286 23.02 21.95 -46.78
CA THR A 286 23.87 20.93 -46.17
C THR A 286 23.01 20.04 -45.26
N ASN A 287 23.48 18.81 -44.96
CA ASN A 287 22.76 17.92 -44.04
C ASN A 287 22.50 18.66 -42.73
N PRO A 288 21.24 18.73 -42.26
CA PRO A 288 20.95 19.45 -41.06
C PRO A 288 21.52 18.75 -39.83
N THR A 289 21.84 19.54 -38.82
CA THR A 289 22.17 19.01 -37.49
C THR A 289 20.86 18.68 -36.78
N LEU A 290 20.78 17.49 -36.19
CA LEU A 290 19.55 16.94 -35.61
C LEU A 290 19.69 16.87 -34.08
N SER A 291 18.73 17.43 -33.36
CA SER A 291 18.38 16.98 -32.00
C SER A 291 17.05 16.24 -32.10
N THR A 292 16.96 15.08 -31.46
CA THR A 292 15.72 14.30 -31.45
C THR A 292 15.48 13.79 -30.04
N GLY A 293 14.23 13.90 -29.62
CA GLY A 293 13.74 13.37 -28.36
C GLY A 293 12.26 13.03 -28.47
N PRO A 294 11.70 12.42 -27.42
CA PRO A 294 10.32 11.95 -27.41
C PRO A 294 9.28 13.08 -27.47
N ILE A 295 9.63 14.32 -27.15
CA ILE A 295 8.69 15.45 -27.06
C ILE A 295 8.89 16.47 -28.20
N LYS A 296 10.13 16.73 -28.59
CA LYS A 296 10.48 17.69 -29.63
C LYS A 296 11.62 17.17 -30.50
N ALA A 297 11.51 17.43 -31.80
CA ALA A 297 12.60 17.24 -32.76
C ALA A 297 13.06 18.61 -33.31
N THR A 298 14.37 18.79 -33.45
CA THR A 298 14.97 20.01 -34.00
C THR A 298 15.80 19.69 -35.24
N LEU A 299 15.47 20.33 -36.37
CA LEU A 299 16.20 20.22 -37.64
C LEU A 299 16.85 21.56 -37.99
N HIS A 300 18.19 21.65 -37.91
CA HIS A 300 18.92 22.89 -38.24
C HIS A 300 19.52 22.84 -39.64
N PHE A 301 18.99 23.63 -40.57
CA PHE A 301 19.43 23.68 -41.96
C PHE A 301 20.39 24.84 -42.23
N LEU A 302 21.48 24.55 -42.95
CA LEU A 302 22.46 25.54 -43.37
C LEU A 302 22.72 25.45 -44.88
N GLY A 303 22.55 26.56 -45.57
CA GLY A 303 22.83 26.68 -47.00
C GLY A 303 24.31 26.50 -47.33
N LYS A 304 24.62 25.97 -48.52
CA LYS A 304 26.01 25.86 -49.01
C LYS A 304 26.66 27.25 -49.20
N ASN A 305 27.97 27.33 -48.93
CA ASN A 305 28.76 28.52 -49.20
C ASN A 305 28.85 28.81 -50.69
N VAL A 306 28.63 30.07 -51.08
CA VAL A 306 28.91 30.57 -52.44
C VAL A 306 29.97 31.68 -52.34
N GLN A 307 30.87 31.71 -53.30
CA GLN A 307 32.02 32.63 -53.30
C GLN A 307 31.54 34.09 -53.36
N GLY A 308 31.96 34.91 -52.39
CA GLY A 308 31.64 36.34 -52.32
C GLY A 308 30.49 36.74 -51.38
N ASP A 309 29.82 35.77 -50.74
CA ASP A 309 28.81 36.06 -49.72
C ASP A 309 29.40 36.20 -48.33
N THR A 310 28.82 37.10 -47.53
CA THR A 310 29.20 37.29 -46.12
C THR A 310 28.36 36.47 -45.15
N SER A 311 27.22 35.92 -45.60
CA SER A 311 26.25 35.15 -44.81
C SER A 311 25.65 34.02 -45.64
N ARG A 312 25.10 33.00 -44.97
CA ARG A 312 24.38 31.88 -45.59
C ARG A 312 22.90 31.93 -45.24
N TRP A 313 22.07 31.26 -46.02
CA TRP A 313 20.73 30.90 -45.56
C TRP A 313 20.85 29.94 -44.39
N GLU A 314 20.13 30.22 -43.32
CA GLU A 314 20.14 29.43 -42.09
C GLU A 314 18.77 29.46 -41.46
N GLY A 315 18.29 28.30 -41.00
CA GLY A 315 16.98 28.20 -40.39
C GLY A 315 16.78 26.89 -39.65
N THR A 316 15.87 26.91 -38.69
CA THR A 316 15.64 25.81 -37.76
C THR A 316 14.17 25.45 -37.72
N PHE A 317 13.86 24.17 -37.79
CA PHE A 317 12.55 23.63 -37.44
C PHE A 317 12.59 23.10 -36.02
N GLU A 318 11.66 23.52 -35.18
CA GLU A 318 11.33 22.92 -33.89
C GLU A 318 9.94 22.33 -33.97
N ILE A 319 9.86 21.01 -33.86
CA ILE A 319 8.64 20.25 -34.13
C ILE A 319 8.15 19.65 -32.82
N TYR A 320 6.98 20.09 -32.40
CA TYR A 320 6.26 19.68 -31.19
C TYR A 320 5.10 18.73 -31.55
N PRO A 321 4.40 18.17 -30.55
CA PRO A 321 3.27 17.28 -30.80
C PRO A 321 2.18 17.89 -31.69
N ASP A 322 1.87 19.18 -31.45
CA ASP A 322 0.72 19.84 -32.07
C ASP A 322 1.09 20.88 -33.15
N TYR A 323 2.35 21.34 -33.19
CA TYR A 323 2.75 22.41 -34.09
C TYR A 323 4.25 22.42 -34.40
N VAL A 324 4.60 23.17 -35.44
CA VAL A 324 5.97 23.40 -35.88
C VAL A 324 6.30 24.87 -35.80
N ILE A 325 7.47 25.19 -35.24
CA ILE A 325 8.09 26.51 -35.35
C ILE A 325 9.19 26.42 -36.39
N PHE A 326 9.14 27.27 -37.41
CA PHE A 326 10.25 27.50 -38.32
C PHE A 326 10.85 28.88 -38.06
N THR A 327 12.12 28.93 -37.68
CA THR A 327 12.85 30.18 -37.47
C THR A 327 13.84 30.38 -38.63
N MET A 328 13.63 31.42 -39.44
CA MET A 328 14.65 31.91 -40.38
C MET A 328 15.71 32.67 -39.58
N LEU A 329 16.90 32.10 -39.42
CA LEU A 329 17.99 32.67 -38.63
C LEU A 329 18.88 33.63 -39.41
N ALA A 330 19.12 33.35 -40.69
CA ALA A 330 19.91 34.20 -41.56
C ALA A 330 19.47 34.08 -43.02
N THR A 331 19.57 35.18 -43.75
CA THR A 331 19.48 35.18 -45.21
C THR A 331 20.86 35.43 -45.82
N LYS A 332 21.06 34.97 -47.05
CA LYS A 332 22.28 35.25 -47.80
C LYS A 332 22.39 36.76 -48.06
N ILE A 333 23.58 37.32 -47.86
CA ILE A 333 23.90 38.73 -48.14
C ILE A 333 25.19 38.76 -48.96
N SER A 334 25.14 39.44 -50.09
CA SER A 334 26.34 39.78 -50.86
C SER A 334 26.68 41.27 -50.64
N PRO A 335 27.95 41.69 -50.80
CA PRO A 335 28.34 43.11 -50.68
C PRO A 335 27.57 44.07 -51.60
N ALA A 336 26.91 43.56 -52.65
CA ALA A 336 26.17 44.36 -53.63
C ALA A 336 24.63 44.24 -53.52
N LYS A 337 24.11 43.26 -52.77
CA LYS A 337 22.66 42.94 -52.73
C LYS A 337 22.28 42.16 -51.48
N ALA A 338 21.24 42.63 -50.79
CA ALA A 338 20.48 41.90 -49.78
C ALA A 338 19.35 41.10 -50.46
N TYR A 339 19.05 39.91 -49.93
CA TYR A 339 18.04 39.00 -50.48
C TYR A 339 16.79 39.00 -49.58
N PRO A 340 15.74 39.77 -49.92
CA PRO A 340 14.48 39.71 -49.19
C PRO A 340 13.81 38.34 -49.35
N PHE A 341 12.85 38.05 -48.49
CA PHE A 341 12.11 36.79 -48.45
C PHE A 341 10.62 37.03 -48.14
N TRP A 342 9.84 35.96 -48.13
CA TRP A 342 8.46 35.88 -47.66
C TRP A 342 8.31 34.56 -46.93
N PHE A 343 7.16 34.31 -46.30
CA PHE A 343 6.76 32.95 -45.95
C PHE A 343 5.54 32.57 -46.76
N LEU A 344 5.63 31.49 -47.53
CA LEU A 344 4.51 30.99 -48.30
C LEU A 344 3.98 29.69 -47.71
N TYR A 345 2.66 29.60 -47.68
CA TYR A 345 1.94 28.34 -47.69
C TYR A 345 1.34 28.15 -49.08
N GLU A 346 1.80 27.11 -49.75
CA GLU A 346 1.23 26.62 -51.00
C GLU A 346 0.66 25.24 -50.73
N GLY A 347 -0.67 25.12 -50.63
CA GLY A 347 -1.27 23.86 -50.19
C GLY A 347 -2.74 23.69 -50.58
N THR A 348 -3.22 22.47 -50.36
CA THR A 348 -4.56 21.99 -50.69
C THR A 348 -5.32 21.68 -49.41
N PRO A 349 -6.23 22.56 -48.96
CA PRO A 349 -7.07 22.29 -47.79
C PRO A 349 -7.75 20.92 -47.91
N GLY A 350 -7.73 20.13 -46.84
CA GLY A 350 -8.31 18.78 -46.81
C GLY A 350 -7.75 17.78 -47.85
N GLY A 351 -6.55 18.02 -48.39
CA GLY A 351 -6.00 17.18 -49.48
C GLY A 351 -6.61 17.43 -50.86
N HIS A 352 -7.70 18.21 -50.95
CA HIS A 352 -8.37 18.51 -52.20
C HIS A 352 -9.08 19.87 -52.14
N LEU A 353 -8.55 20.86 -52.87
CA LEU A 353 -9.15 22.20 -52.95
C LEU A 353 -10.59 22.17 -53.50
N ASP A 354 -11.56 22.62 -52.70
CA ASP A 354 -12.89 23.06 -53.15
C ASP A 354 -13.02 24.59 -53.01
N PRO A 355 -12.98 25.34 -54.13
CA PRO A 355 -13.00 26.81 -54.09
C PRO A 355 -14.31 27.42 -53.54
N ASN A 356 -15.38 26.63 -53.37
CA ASN A 356 -16.66 27.09 -52.87
C ASN A 356 -16.88 26.79 -51.38
N VAL A 357 -16.09 25.88 -50.81
CA VAL A 357 -16.25 25.40 -49.44
C VAL A 357 -15.05 25.84 -48.60
N ASP A 358 -13.85 25.69 -49.13
CA ASP A 358 -12.62 26.07 -48.45
C ASP A 358 -12.54 27.58 -48.27
N PHE A 359 -11.88 28.01 -47.19
CA PHE A 359 -11.69 29.42 -46.91
C PHE A 359 -10.43 29.69 -46.11
N VAL A 360 -9.98 30.95 -46.16
CA VAL A 360 -9.02 31.50 -45.19
C VAL A 360 -9.75 32.40 -44.19
N MET A 361 -9.44 32.23 -42.92
CA MET A 361 -9.87 33.11 -41.83
C MET A 361 -8.68 33.94 -41.34
N ARG A 362 -8.93 35.22 -41.10
CA ARG A 362 -7.94 36.16 -40.53
C ARG A 362 -8.21 36.38 -39.05
N SER A 363 -7.19 36.84 -38.31
CA SER A 363 -7.27 37.12 -36.87
C SER A 363 -8.40 38.06 -36.44
N ASN A 364 -8.84 38.96 -37.32
CA ASN A 364 -9.98 39.86 -37.11
C ASN A 364 -11.36 39.26 -37.43
N GLY A 365 -11.46 37.97 -37.76
CA GLY A 365 -12.73 37.31 -38.07
C GLY A 365 -13.23 37.45 -39.50
N ILE A 366 -12.46 38.09 -40.40
CA ILE A 366 -12.88 38.21 -41.79
C ILE A 366 -12.50 36.97 -42.59
N GLN A 367 -13.51 36.18 -42.92
CA GLN A 367 -13.43 35.01 -43.78
C GLN A 367 -13.38 35.38 -45.28
N THR A 368 -12.52 34.71 -46.04
CA THR A 368 -12.42 34.81 -47.51
C THR A 368 -12.47 33.41 -48.10
N LEU A 369 -13.47 33.11 -48.94
CA LEU A 369 -13.54 31.82 -49.64
C LEU A 369 -12.33 31.62 -50.56
N ALA A 370 -11.91 30.37 -50.75
CA ALA A 370 -10.76 30.03 -51.59
C ALA A 370 -10.92 30.51 -53.03
N GLY A 371 -12.14 30.57 -53.57
CA GLY A 371 -12.42 31.16 -54.89
C GLY A 371 -12.18 32.68 -55.00
N GLN A 372 -11.79 33.36 -53.93
CA GLN A 372 -11.56 34.81 -53.88
C GLN A 372 -10.08 35.15 -53.60
N THR A 373 -9.71 36.41 -53.81
CA THR A 373 -8.35 36.93 -53.56
C THR A 373 -8.41 38.01 -52.49
N TRP A 374 -7.42 37.99 -51.60
CA TRP A 374 -7.14 39.04 -50.65
C TRP A 374 -5.69 39.49 -50.82
N ASP A 375 -5.46 40.80 -50.85
CA ASP A 375 -4.15 41.44 -50.87
C ASP A 375 -4.23 42.66 -49.95
N GLY A 376 -3.46 42.64 -48.87
CA GLY A 376 -3.45 43.67 -47.84
C GLY A 376 -2.75 43.21 -46.56
N ASP A 377 -2.40 44.15 -45.72
CA ASP A 377 -1.77 43.93 -44.41
C ASP A 377 -2.72 43.14 -43.47
N LEU A 378 -2.16 42.21 -42.68
CA LEU A 378 -2.89 41.58 -41.59
C LEU A 378 -3.06 42.53 -40.39
N PRO A 379 -4.06 42.32 -39.52
CA PRO A 379 -4.17 43.02 -38.24
C PRO A 379 -2.99 42.70 -37.29
N ASP A 380 -2.80 43.51 -36.24
CA ASP A 380 -1.71 43.43 -35.23
C ASP A 380 -1.41 42.00 -34.69
N GLU A 381 -2.39 41.09 -34.74
CA GLU A 381 -2.14 39.67 -34.59
C GLU A 381 -1.99 39.01 -35.97
N GLU A 382 -0.75 38.85 -36.45
CA GLU A 382 -0.45 38.29 -37.77
C GLU A 382 -0.60 36.76 -37.81
N TRP A 383 -1.83 36.26 -37.64
CA TRP A 383 -2.17 34.86 -37.86
C TRP A 383 -3.41 34.70 -38.73
N VAL A 384 -3.44 33.59 -39.45
CA VAL A 384 -4.54 33.15 -40.30
C VAL A 384 -4.70 31.63 -40.23
N TYR A 385 -5.84 31.09 -40.64
CA TYR A 385 -5.96 29.66 -40.91
C TYR A 385 -6.71 29.39 -42.20
N VAL A 386 -6.30 28.34 -42.92
CA VAL A 386 -6.98 27.86 -44.12
C VAL A 386 -7.73 26.59 -43.75
N ALA A 387 -9.05 26.59 -43.93
CA ALA A 387 -9.96 25.57 -43.46
C ALA A 387 -10.61 24.81 -44.62
N ASP A 388 -10.81 23.51 -44.42
CA ASP A 388 -11.77 22.68 -45.14
C ASP A 388 -12.81 22.14 -44.13
N PRO A 389 -14.01 22.75 -44.08
CA PRO A 389 -15.13 22.31 -43.24
C PRO A 389 -15.65 20.89 -43.48
N THR A 390 -15.22 20.23 -44.56
CA THR A 390 -15.65 18.86 -44.92
C THR A 390 -14.63 17.79 -44.55
N SER A 391 -13.43 18.20 -44.15
CA SER A 391 -12.38 17.32 -43.64
C SER A 391 -12.54 17.06 -42.14
N GLY A 392 -12.28 15.82 -41.70
CA GLY A 392 -12.52 15.42 -40.30
C GLY A 392 -14.01 15.37 -39.91
N ALA A 393 -14.29 15.11 -38.63
CA ALA A 393 -15.68 15.01 -38.12
C ALA A 393 -16.38 16.38 -37.99
N ASP A 394 -15.62 17.43 -37.68
CA ASP A 394 -16.12 18.77 -37.33
C ASP A 394 -15.52 19.89 -38.22
N GLY A 395 -14.77 19.54 -39.27
CA GLY A 395 -13.96 20.46 -40.07
C GLY A 395 -12.53 20.58 -39.53
N ARG A 396 -11.55 20.73 -40.41
CA ARG A 396 -10.12 20.90 -40.04
C ARG A 396 -9.53 22.12 -40.74
N ALA A 397 -8.45 22.64 -40.17
CA ALA A 397 -7.72 23.77 -40.73
C ALA A 397 -6.22 23.66 -40.47
N ILE A 398 -5.43 24.25 -41.37
CA ILE A 398 -4.03 24.57 -41.12
C ILE A 398 -3.91 26.04 -40.71
N TYR A 399 -3.37 26.30 -39.54
CA TYR A 399 -3.13 27.66 -39.07
C TYR A 399 -1.67 28.07 -39.29
N LEU A 400 -1.45 29.37 -39.49
CA LEU A 400 -0.16 29.97 -39.72
C LEU A 400 -0.03 31.27 -38.92
N ILE A 401 1.08 31.45 -38.24
CA ILE A 401 1.38 32.63 -37.42
C ILE A 401 2.73 33.20 -37.84
N ASN A 402 2.79 34.50 -38.10
CA ASN A 402 4.01 35.26 -38.26
C ASN A 402 4.20 36.11 -37.00
N HIS A 403 5.20 35.79 -36.17
CA HIS A 403 5.30 36.38 -34.81
C HIS A 403 5.63 37.86 -34.79
N THR A 404 6.31 38.34 -35.83
CA THR A 404 6.72 39.74 -35.91
C THR A 404 5.65 40.51 -36.65
N ASP A 405 4.79 41.19 -35.90
CA ASP A 405 3.86 42.18 -36.48
C ASP A 405 4.64 43.19 -37.34
N ASP A 406 4.18 43.40 -38.58
CA ASP A 406 4.69 44.44 -39.45
C ASP A 406 3.58 45.18 -40.21
N THR A 407 3.92 45.75 -41.37
CA THR A 407 2.97 46.57 -42.17
C THR A 407 3.07 46.22 -43.65
N LYS A 408 3.71 45.08 -43.95
CA LYS A 408 3.93 44.60 -45.30
C LYS A 408 2.65 43.87 -45.69
N HIS A 409 2.23 44.10 -46.93
CA HIS A 409 1.09 43.38 -47.48
C HIS A 409 1.27 41.86 -47.37
N ASP A 410 0.16 41.18 -47.11
CA ASP A 410 0.02 39.74 -47.22
C ASP A 410 -0.95 39.43 -48.37
N THR A 411 -0.76 38.30 -49.05
CA THR A 411 -1.61 37.93 -50.18
C THR A 411 -2.12 36.50 -50.04
N TYR A 412 -3.43 36.32 -50.22
CA TYR A 412 -4.10 35.04 -50.39
C TYR A 412 -4.82 34.95 -51.74
N PHE A 413 -4.63 33.87 -52.48
CA PHE A 413 -5.35 33.59 -53.71
C PHE A 413 -5.32 32.10 -54.06
N THR A 414 -6.24 31.67 -54.93
CA THR A 414 -6.21 30.33 -55.52
C THR A 414 -5.52 30.33 -56.88
N ASP A 415 -4.61 29.38 -57.08
CA ASP A 415 -4.08 29.07 -58.40
C ASP A 415 -4.90 27.93 -59.02
N THR A 416 -5.86 28.27 -59.89
CA THR A 416 -6.73 27.28 -60.54
C THR A 416 -6.00 26.34 -61.49
N GLY A 417 -4.82 26.73 -61.99
CA GLY A 417 -3.99 25.87 -62.82
C GLY A 417 -3.26 24.80 -62.01
N LYS A 418 -2.97 25.12 -60.74
CA LYS A 418 -2.33 24.20 -59.79
C LYS A 418 -3.33 23.51 -58.86
N VAL A 419 -4.57 23.98 -58.76
CA VAL A 419 -5.57 23.42 -57.83
C VAL A 419 -5.04 23.48 -56.40
N MET A 420 -4.65 24.69 -55.95
CA MET A 420 -4.15 24.93 -54.59
C MET A 420 -4.42 26.37 -54.15
N THR A 421 -4.38 26.60 -52.86
CA THR A 421 -4.33 27.94 -52.27
C THR A 421 -2.89 28.40 -52.09
N ILE A 422 -2.67 29.70 -52.21
CA ILE A 422 -1.39 30.34 -51.93
C ILE A 422 -1.65 31.47 -50.94
N LEU A 423 -1.02 31.38 -49.79
CA LEU A 423 -0.96 32.42 -48.77
C LEU A 423 0.50 32.85 -48.63
N GLY A 424 0.75 34.15 -48.57
CA GLY A 424 2.09 34.68 -48.37
C GLY A 424 2.17 35.82 -47.38
N PHE A 425 3.00 35.66 -46.35
CA PHE A 425 3.37 36.73 -45.42
C PHE A 425 4.46 37.63 -46.03
N GLY A 426 4.25 38.95 -46.00
CA GLY A 426 5.15 39.92 -46.63
C GLY A 426 5.23 39.75 -48.15
N ARG A 427 4.07 39.63 -48.78
CA ARG A 427 3.89 39.46 -50.22
C ARG A 427 2.75 40.35 -50.75
N GLN A 428 3.04 41.10 -51.82
CA GLN A 428 2.04 41.84 -52.61
C GLN A 428 2.06 41.35 -54.06
N GLY A 429 1.06 40.58 -54.48
CA GLY A 429 1.13 39.87 -55.75
C GLY A 429 2.43 39.05 -55.84
N SER A 430 3.26 39.22 -56.88
CA SER A 430 4.54 38.51 -56.98
C SER A 430 5.74 39.22 -56.31
N SER A 431 5.53 40.33 -55.62
CA SER A 431 6.59 41.09 -54.95
C SER A 431 6.92 40.51 -53.57
N ILE A 432 8.22 40.43 -53.27
CA ILE A 432 8.78 39.93 -51.99
C ILE A 432 9.07 41.13 -51.08
N LEU A 433 8.52 41.15 -49.85
CA LEU A 433 8.54 42.35 -49.00
C LEU A 433 9.26 42.19 -47.65
N LEU A 434 9.55 40.99 -47.14
CA LEU A 434 10.31 40.82 -45.89
C LEU A 434 11.80 41.07 -46.14
N GLU A 435 12.36 42.05 -45.47
CA GLU A 435 13.74 42.49 -45.69
C GLU A 435 14.73 41.57 -44.95
N SER A 436 15.93 41.37 -45.51
CA SER A 436 16.98 40.52 -44.92
C SER A 436 17.36 40.90 -43.48
N ALA A 437 17.13 42.14 -43.07
CA ALA A 437 17.42 42.64 -41.72
C ALA A 437 16.37 42.22 -40.67
N THR A 438 15.26 41.60 -41.09
CA THR A 438 14.17 41.16 -40.18
C THR A 438 14.41 39.80 -39.54
N VAL A 439 15.52 39.12 -39.86
CA VAL A 439 15.92 37.85 -39.23
C VAL A 439 16.67 38.09 -37.91
N PRO A 440 16.51 37.24 -36.87
CA PRO A 440 15.70 36.02 -36.87
C PRO A 440 14.19 36.30 -36.92
N ARG A 441 13.45 35.52 -37.70
CA ARG A 441 11.99 35.63 -37.85
C ARG A 441 11.31 34.28 -37.83
N GLU A 442 10.18 34.17 -37.14
CA GLU A 442 9.49 32.92 -36.84
C GLU A 442 8.17 32.79 -37.59
N LEU A 443 7.94 31.60 -38.16
CA LEU A 443 6.66 31.13 -38.69
C LEU A 443 6.23 29.90 -37.89
N ILE A 444 5.06 29.95 -37.26
CA ILE A 444 4.43 28.75 -36.70
C ILE A 444 3.36 28.24 -37.64
N PHE A 445 3.26 26.92 -37.77
CA PHE A 445 2.14 26.26 -38.42
C PHE A 445 1.77 24.94 -37.74
N GLY A 446 0.50 24.57 -37.84
CA GLY A 446 -0.04 23.32 -37.30
C GLY A 446 -1.43 23.05 -37.85
N LEU A 447 -1.90 21.82 -37.65
CA LEU A 447 -3.29 21.45 -37.96
C LEU A 447 -4.15 21.52 -36.71
N MET A 448 -5.41 21.87 -36.88
CA MET A 448 -6.43 21.87 -35.83
C MET A 448 -7.77 21.35 -36.37
N ASP A 449 -8.49 20.58 -35.57
CA ASP A 449 -9.86 20.14 -35.86
C ASP A 449 -10.85 21.24 -35.48
N GLU A 450 -10.69 22.43 -36.08
CA GLU A 450 -11.55 23.58 -35.81
C GLU A 450 -11.60 24.52 -37.02
N THR A 451 -12.77 25.13 -37.26
CA THR A 451 -13.01 26.07 -38.37
C THR A 451 -13.68 27.37 -37.93
N LEU A 452 -14.20 27.44 -36.71
CA LEU A 452 -14.77 28.61 -36.06
C LEU A 452 -13.66 29.41 -35.36
N ILE A 453 -13.68 30.73 -35.56
CA ILE A 453 -12.59 31.59 -35.08
C ILE A 453 -12.45 31.62 -33.55
N ASP A 454 -13.57 31.57 -32.83
CA ASP A 454 -13.56 31.69 -31.36
C ASP A 454 -12.93 30.45 -30.70
N ASP A 455 -13.09 29.28 -31.32
CA ASP A 455 -12.53 28.01 -30.87
C ASP A 455 -11.10 27.79 -31.40
N ALA A 456 -10.80 28.33 -32.58
CA ALA A 456 -9.45 28.32 -33.16
C ALA A 456 -8.46 29.18 -32.37
N LYS A 457 -8.91 30.34 -31.86
CA LYS A 457 -8.06 31.30 -31.11
C LYS A 457 -7.32 30.66 -29.93
N PRO A 458 -7.98 29.93 -29.01
CA PRO A 458 -7.30 29.23 -27.94
C PRO A 458 -6.19 28.28 -28.43
N ILE A 459 -6.41 27.55 -29.52
CA ILE A 459 -5.42 26.61 -30.10
C ILE A 459 -4.22 27.40 -30.66
N ILE A 460 -4.49 28.43 -31.46
CA ILE A 460 -3.47 29.29 -32.07
C ILE A 460 -2.66 30.00 -30.98
N TYR A 461 -3.31 30.61 -29.99
CA TYR A 461 -2.64 31.27 -28.87
C TYR A 461 -1.92 30.29 -27.95
N ASN A 462 -2.38 29.04 -27.85
CA ASN A 462 -1.63 28.00 -27.16
C ASN A 462 -0.28 27.81 -27.85
N ALA A 463 -0.21 27.74 -29.19
CA ALA A 463 1.06 27.65 -29.92
C ALA A 463 1.90 28.94 -29.84
N ASP A 464 1.28 30.10 -30.08
CA ASP A 464 1.94 31.41 -30.26
C ASP A 464 2.40 32.08 -28.95
N ARG A 465 1.55 32.12 -27.92
CA ARG A 465 1.84 32.94 -26.72
C ARG A 465 2.91 32.29 -25.85
N ALA A 466 3.90 33.06 -25.41
CA ALA A 466 4.98 32.56 -24.54
C ALA A 466 4.48 32.18 -23.13
N LEU A 467 5.19 31.27 -22.46
CA LEU A 467 5.02 30.96 -21.05
C LEU A 467 5.93 31.82 -20.17
N ASN A 468 5.52 32.07 -18.93
CA ASN A 468 6.40 32.60 -17.90
C ASN A 468 7.17 31.44 -17.25
N VAL A 469 8.37 31.15 -17.73
CA VAL A 469 9.22 30.08 -17.20
C VAL A 469 10.24 30.61 -16.20
N ASN A 470 10.48 29.86 -15.11
CA ASN A 470 11.50 30.19 -14.13
C ASN A 470 12.23 28.92 -13.67
N VAL A 471 13.53 29.04 -13.38
CA VAL A 471 14.36 28.00 -12.77
C VAL A 471 14.79 28.49 -11.39
N GLY A 472 14.35 27.78 -10.36
CA GLY A 472 14.66 28.07 -8.97
C GLY A 472 16.09 27.70 -8.56
N ALA A 473 16.35 27.81 -7.26
CA ALA A 473 17.61 27.35 -6.69
C ALA A 473 17.63 25.81 -6.59
N ALA A 474 18.81 25.22 -6.79
CA ALA A 474 19.01 23.81 -6.51
C ALA A 474 18.86 23.54 -5.01
N LYS A 475 18.32 22.37 -4.68
CA LYS A 475 18.18 21.83 -3.32
C LYS A 475 18.85 20.47 -3.25
N SER A 476 19.41 20.14 -2.09
CA SER A 476 19.89 18.80 -1.76
C SER A 476 18.96 18.16 -0.73
N ARG A 477 18.73 16.85 -0.83
CA ARG A 477 17.78 16.12 0.02
C ARG A 477 18.12 16.13 1.51
N ALA A 478 17.11 16.07 2.38
CA ALA A 478 17.26 15.66 3.78
C ALA A 478 17.90 14.27 3.90
N GLY A 479 19.06 14.20 4.55
CA GLY A 479 19.92 13.00 4.57
C GLY A 479 21.17 13.12 3.68
N ALA A 480 21.24 14.11 2.78
CA ALA A 480 22.38 14.32 1.91
C ALA A 480 23.64 14.67 2.72
N SER A 481 24.74 13.98 2.42
CA SER A 481 26.01 14.19 3.08
C SER A 481 26.60 15.53 2.65
N LEU A 482 26.79 16.46 3.59
CA LEU A 482 27.57 17.68 3.36
C LEU A 482 29.09 17.42 3.41
N GLY A 483 29.49 16.16 3.64
CA GLY A 483 30.88 15.71 3.65
C GLY A 483 31.23 14.89 4.89
N THR A 484 32.31 14.11 4.80
CA THR A 484 32.87 13.30 5.89
C THR A 484 33.96 14.00 6.68
N ASN A 485 34.27 15.25 6.33
CA ASN A 485 35.24 16.06 7.06
C ASN A 485 34.55 16.68 8.29
N PRO A 486 35.10 16.54 9.52
CA PRO A 486 34.52 17.14 10.72
C PRO A 486 34.44 18.67 10.68
N THR A 487 35.10 19.33 9.71
CA THR A 487 34.92 20.77 9.43
C THR A 487 34.41 20.97 8.01
N VAL A 488 33.32 21.73 7.84
CA VAL A 488 32.71 22.06 6.53
C VAL A 488 32.24 23.52 6.48
N GLN A 489 32.33 24.15 5.30
CA GLN A 489 31.72 25.45 5.03
C GLN A 489 30.31 25.26 4.46
N PHE A 490 29.34 26.00 4.99
CA PHE A 490 27.94 25.93 4.60
C PHE A 490 27.39 27.32 4.32
N THR A 491 26.64 27.49 3.22
CA THR A 491 26.05 28.77 2.84
C THR A 491 24.58 28.82 3.27
N ILE A 492 24.20 29.83 4.04
CA ILE A 492 22.83 30.04 4.52
C ILE A 492 21.95 30.56 3.40
N THR A 493 21.07 29.72 2.86
CA THR A 493 20.14 30.09 1.77
C THR A 493 18.68 30.14 2.21
N GLY A 494 18.39 29.77 3.46
CA GLY A 494 17.06 29.47 3.98
C GLY A 494 17.11 29.03 5.43
N GLU A 495 15.98 28.58 5.95
CA GLU A 495 15.89 27.84 7.22
C GLU A 495 16.49 26.44 7.05
N HIS A 496 17.47 26.07 7.88
CA HIS A 496 18.20 24.80 7.72
C HIS A 496 18.35 24.06 9.05
N THR A 497 18.25 22.72 9.02
CA THR A 497 18.73 21.87 10.12
C THR A 497 19.90 21.03 9.62
N ILE A 498 21.00 20.96 10.38
CA ILE A 498 22.19 20.16 10.03
C ILE A 498 22.54 19.23 11.18
N ILE A 499 22.66 17.94 10.90
CA ILE A 499 22.98 16.89 11.85
C ILE A 499 24.46 16.49 11.69
N ALA A 500 25.26 16.61 12.75
CA ALA A 500 26.53 15.89 12.84
C ALA A 500 26.25 14.43 13.21
N GLN A 501 26.52 13.51 12.29
CA GLN A 501 26.43 12.09 12.55
C GLN A 501 27.76 11.53 13.07
N PHE A 502 27.65 10.75 14.13
CA PHE A 502 28.76 10.01 14.72
C PHE A 502 28.40 8.53 14.76
N LYS A 503 29.41 7.67 14.61
CA LYS A 503 29.23 6.21 14.74
C LYS A 503 30.04 5.67 15.92
N PRO A 504 29.57 4.59 16.58
CA PRO A 504 30.32 3.96 17.65
C PRO A 504 31.68 3.46 17.18
N THR A 505 32.70 3.55 18.04
CA THR A 505 33.97 2.86 17.83
C THR A 505 33.74 1.35 17.95
N THR A 506 34.26 0.57 17.00
CA THR A 506 34.11 -0.90 16.98
C THR A 506 35.40 -1.62 17.36
N TYR A 507 35.28 -2.79 18.00
CA TYR A 507 36.39 -3.63 18.46
C TYR A 507 36.18 -5.12 18.12
N THR A 508 37.26 -5.91 18.05
CA THR A 508 37.20 -7.34 17.74
C THR A 508 37.19 -8.22 19.00
N VAL A 509 36.55 -9.40 18.92
CA VAL A 509 36.66 -10.46 19.94
C VAL A 509 37.19 -11.73 19.28
N ASN A 510 38.45 -12.02 19.56
CA ASN A 510 39.18 -13.18 19.06
C ASN A 510 39.19 -14.28 20.12
N VAL A 511 38.89 -15.51 19.70
CA VAL A 511 38.82 -16.66 20.60
C VAL A 511 39.70 -17.78 20.10
N THR A 512 40.52 -18.35 21.00
CA THR A 512 41.36 -19.52 20.74
C THR A 512 41.01 -20.67 21.69
N ILE A 513 41.45 -21.89 21.36
CA ILE A 513 41.15 -23.11 22.13
C ILE A 513 42.46 -23.78 22.51
N SER A 514 42.62 -24.14 23.79
CA SER A 514 43.83 -24.77 24.31
C SER A 514 43.50 -25.96 25.23
N PRO A 515 44.03 -27.17 24.96
CA PRO A 515 44.82 -27.56 23.80
C PRO A 515 44.03 -27.46 22.48
N ALA A 516 44.68 -27.20 21.35
CA ALA A 516 43.98 -27.08 20.07
C ALA A 516 43.17 -28.34 19.72
N ASN A 517 42.03 -28.17 19.05
CA ASN A 517 41.10 -29.23 18.63
C ASN A 517 40.41 -30.02 19.76
N THR A 518 40.40 -29.51 21.00
CA THR A 518 39.73 -30.18 22.14
C THR A 518 38.30 -29.72 22.38
N GLY A 519 37.91 -28.57 21.82
CA GLY A 519 36.57 -28.00 21.93
C GLY A 519 36.26 -26.98 20.85
N THR A 520 35.15 -26.28 21.02
CA THR A 520 34.68 -25.14 20.21
C THR A 520 34.19 -24.02 21.11
N VAL A 521 34.17 -22.79 20.60
CA VAL A 521 33.53 -21.65 21.26
C VAL A 521 32.57 -20.98 20.31
N THR A 522 31.34 -20.76 20.76
CA THR A 522 30.33 -19.96 20.05
C THR A 522 30.26 -18.55 20.65
N LYS A 523 30.07 -17.55 19.77
CA LYS A 523 29.88 -16.14 20.13
C LYS A 523 28.43 -15.77 19.85
N THR A 524 27.74 -15.13 20.81
CA THR A 524 26.36 -14.66 20.62
C THR A 524 26.23 -13.21 21.10
N PRO A 525 25.98 -12.25 20.19
CA PRO A 525 25.93 -12.39 18.72
C PRO A 525 27.31 -12.71 18.12
N ASN A 526 27.38 -13.37 16.95
CA ASN A 526 28.64 -13.65 16.24
C ASN A 526 28.89 -12.58 15.17
N LYS A 527 29.72 -11.57 15.49
CA LYS A 527 30.07 -10.48 14.57
C LYS A 527 31.58 -10.42 14.30
N ALA A 528 31.94 -9.81 13.17
CA ALA A 528 33.32 -9.51 12.82
C ALA A 528 33.92 -8.41 13.72
N SER A 529 33.10 -7.44 14.13
CA SER A 529 33.41 -6.41 15.13
C SER A 529 32.16 -6.07 15.95
N TYR A 530 32.37 -5.52 17.15
CA TYR A 530 31.34 -5.18 18.13
C TYR A 530 31.44 -3.71 18.51
N ASN A 531 30.31 -3.08 18.80
CA ASN A 531 30.31 -1.70 19.27
C ASN A 531 30.94 -1.60 20.67
N HIS A 532 31.59 -0.48 20.99
CA HIS A 532 32.12 -0.23 22.32
C HIS A 532 31.03 -0.38 23.40
N GLY A 533 31.21 -1.32 24.33
CA GLY A 533 30.28 -1.65 25.41
C GLY A 533 29.24 -2.72 25.06
N GLU A 534 29.21 -3.24 23.83
CA GLU A 534 28.31 -4.32 23.42
C GLU A 534 28.61 -5.60 24.22
N LEU A 535 27.55 -6.27 24.70
CA LEU A 535 27.68 -7.51 25.46
C LEU A 535 27.78 -8.70 24.51
N VAL A 536 28.83 -9.51 24.66
CA VAL A 536 29.04 -10.75 23.91
C VAL A 536 29.03 -11.93 24.86
N THR A 537 28.23 -12.94 24.53
CA THR A 537 28.22 -14.22 25.28
C THR A 537 29.10 -15.24 24.58
N LEU A 538 30.04 -15.82 25.33
CA LEU A 538 30.94 -16.89 24.90
C LEU A 538 30.50 -18.21 25.54
N ALA A 539 30.27 -19.24 24.73
CA ALA A 539 29.93 -20.59 25.20
C ALA A 539 30.90 -21.62 24.62
N ALA A 540 31.61 -22.34 25.49
CA ALA A 540 32.57 -23.38 25.14
C ALA A 540 31.95 -24.78 25.24
N ALA A 541 32.20 -25.63 24.25
CA ALA A 541 31.75 -27.03 24.25
C ALA A 541 32.90 -27.96 23.82
N PRO A 542 33.13 -29.10 24.53
CA PRO A 542 34.17 -30.05 24.14
C PRO A 542 33.78 -30.79 22.85
N THR A 543 34.76 -31.05 21.98
CA THR A 543 34.58 -31.78 20.72
C THR A 543 35.45 -33.03 20.64
N ALA A 544 36.50 -33.13 21.47
CA ALA A 544 37.33 -34.32 21.58
C ALA A 544 36.86 -35.23 22.72
N ALA A 545 36.77 -36.53 22.44
CA ALA A 545 36.45 -37.54 23.45
C ALA A 545 37.47 -37.52 24.61
N GLY A 546 36.96 -37.53 25.83
CA GLY A 546 37.79 -37.49 27.04
C GLY A 546 38.22 -36.09 27.47
N TYR A 547 37.74 -35.00 26.87
CA TYR A 547 38.00 -33.62 27.33
C TYR A 547 36.74 -32.94 27.88
N SER A 548 36.91 -32.06 28.87
CA SER A 548 35.86 -31.22 29.46
C SER A 548 36.36 -29.78 29.60
N PHE A 549 35.44 -28.81 29.58
CA PHE A 549 35.78 -27.40 29.73
C PHE A 549 36.39 -27.13 31.12
N ALA A 550 37.56 -26.51 31.15
CA ALA A 550 38.34 -26.26 32.36
C ALA A 550 38.31 -24.78 32.81
N GLY A 551 38.05 -23.83 31.91
CA GLY A 551 37.96 -22.41 32.22
C GLY A 551 38.30 -21.49 31.04
N TRP A 552 38.17 -20.19 31.25
CA TRP A 552 38.58 -19.12 30.34
C TRP A 552 39.90 -18.50 30.81
N ASP A 553 40.70 -18.04 29.85
CA ASP A 553 41.94 -17.29 30.07
C ASP A 553 42.09 -16.14 29.05
N GLY A 554 42.97 -15.17 29.33
CA GLY A 554 43.15 -13.94 28.54
C GLY A 554 42.32 -12.76 29.07
N ASP A 555 41.65 -12.03 28.18
CA ASP A 555 40.79 -10.89 28.55
C ASP A 555 39.48 -11.30 29.25
N VAL A 556 39.16 -12.59 29.29
CA VAL A 556 38.10 -13.19 30.11
C VAL A 556 38.70 -14.33 30.91
N THR A 557 38.44 -14.37 32.23
CA THR A 557 39.00 -15.38 33.13
C THR A 557 37.90 -16.04 33.98
N GLY A 558 38.15 -17.27 34.46
CA GLY A 558 37.24 -17.99 35.37
C GLY A 558 36.57 -19.22 34.75
N THR A 559 35.69 -19.89 35.49
CA THR A 559 35.12 -21.19 35.10
C THR A 559 33.66 -21.16 34.65
N THR A 560 33.01 -19.99 34.68
CA THR A 560 31.61 -19.82 34.28
C THR A 560 31.45 -20.04 32.77
N ASN A 561 30.59 -20.96 32.37
CA ASN A 561 30.32 -21.26 30.95
C ASN A 561 28.83 -21.57 30.76
N PRO A 562 28.09 -20.79 29.95
CA PRO A 562 28.51 -19.62 29.16
C PRO A 562 28.90 -18.39 30.01
N VAL A 563 29.68 -17.45 29.45
CA VAL A 563 30.07 -16.16 30.08
C VAL A 563 29.72 -14.97 29.19
N THR A 564 29.19 -13.89 29.76
CA THR A 564 28.83 -12.64 29.04
C THR A 564 29.73 -11.49 29.47
N VAL A 565 30.34 -10.78 28.50
CA VAL A 565 31.31 -9.69 28.77
C VAL A 565 31.08 -8.46 27.87
N PRO A 566 31.29 -7.23 28.38
CA PRO A 566 31.24 -6.01 27.56
C PRO A 566 32.54 -5.81 26.76
N VAL A 567 32.42 -5.53 25.46
CA VAL A 567 33.57 -5.31 24.57
C VAL A 567 34.01 -3.85 24.60
N THR A 568 35.08 -3.52 25.32
CA THR A 568 35.59 -2.13 25.44
C THR A 568 36.90 -1.87 24.71
N LYS A 569 37.53 -2.93 24.18
CA LYS A 569 38.78 -2.92 23.41
C LYS A 569 38.82 -4.18 22.53
N ASN A 570 39.83 -4.34 21.68
CA ASN A 570 40.09 -5.64 21.05
C ASN A 570 40.39 -6.67 22.14
N MET A 571 39.61 -7.75 22.19
CA MET A 571 39.70 -8.80 23.21
C MET A 571 40.30 -10.08 22.65
N GLU A 572 41.23 -10.67 23.41
CA GLU A 572 41.84 -11.98 23.15
C GLU A 572 41.46 -12.95 24.27
N VAL A 573 40.66 -13.98 23.94
CA VAL A 573 40.12 -14.95 24.91
C VAL A 573 40.51 -16.38 24.54
N THR A 574 40.86 -17.20 25.52
CA THR A 574 41.21 -18.61 25.31
C THR A 574 40.27 -19.52 26.10
N ALA A 575 39.63 -20.49 25.46
CA ALA A 575 38.92 -21.57 26.14
C ALA A 575 39.87 -22.73 26.48
N LEU A 576 39.96 -23.07 27.75
CA LEU A 576 40.80 -24.15 28.27
C LEU A 576 39.99 -25.44 28.42
N PHE A 577 40.54 -26.58 27.99
CA PHE A 577 39.96 -27.92 28.15
C PHE A 577 40.94 -28.90 28.81
N ALA A 578 40.42 -29.80 29.66
CA ALA A 578 41.21 -30.80 30.40
C ALA A 578 40.64 -32.23 30.28
N GLN A 579 41.49 -33.25 30.43
CA GLN A 579 41.10 -34.67 30.29
C GLN A 579 40.16 -35.18 31.39
N SER A 580 39.34 -36.20 31.09
CA SER A 580 38.36 -36.87 31.98
C SER A 580 38.26 -38.40 31.68
N PHE A 581 37.99 -39.23 32.69
CA PHE A 581 37.97 -40.71 32.66
C PHE A 581 36.68 -41.33 33.22
N THR A 582 36.32 -42.55 32.80
CA THR A 582 35.09 -43.28 33.22
C THR A 582 35.36 -44.41 34.21
N VAL A 583 34.42 -44.70 35.13
CA VAL A 583 34.48 -45.86 36.03
C VAL A 583 33.18 -46.65 35.95
N THR A 584 33.24 -47.91 35.54
CA THR A 584 32.09 -48.83 35.48
C THR A 584 32.14 -49.85 36.62
N ALA A 585 31.00 -50.17 37.24
CA ALA A 585 30.90 -51.05 38.41
C ALA A 585 29.81 -52.12 38.25
N SER A 586 30.06 -53.34 38.71
CA SER A 586 29.14 -54.48 38.58
C SER A 586 29.27 -55.53 39.71
N ALA A 587 28.30 -56.44 39.84
CA ALA A 587 28.29 -57.54 40.83
C ALA A 587 28.26 -58.92 40.14
N ASN A 588 28.90 -59.92 40.75
CA ASN A 588 29.02 -61.29 40.22
C ASN A 588 28.85 -62.37 41.33
N PRO A 589 27.82 -63.23 41.28
CA PRO A 589 26.70 -63.17 40.34
C PRO A 589 25.92 -61.86 40.55
N GLY A 590 25.28 -61.32 39.50
CA GLY A 590 24.52 -60.06 39.57
C GLY A 590 23.37 -60.10 40.59
N ALA A 591 22.87 -61.30 40.93
CA ALA A 591 21.90 -61.50 42.01
C ALA A 591 22.50 -61.39 43.42
N GLY A 592 23.82 -61.48 43.56
CA GLY A 592 24.53 -61.53 44.84
C GLY A 592 24.67 -60.19 45.57
N GLY A 593 24.52 -59.05 44.89
CA GLY A 593 24.62 -57.72 45.52
C GLY A 593 24.65 -56.53 44.54
N VAL A 594 24.86 -55.32 45.05
CA VAL A 594 24.96 -54.06 44.29
C VAL A 594 26.26 -53.29 44.60
N VAL A 595 26.73 -52.48 43.64
CA VAL A 595 27.91 -51.62 43.80
C VAL A 595 27.56 -50.14 43.57
N THR A 596 27.94 -49.25 44.49
CA THR A 596 27.72 -47.79 44.39
C THR A 596 29.04 -47.01 44.46
N LEU A 597 29.13 -45.87 43.75
CA LEU A 597 30.30 -44.97 43.71
C LEU A 597 30.01 -43.63 44.42
N SER A 598 31.01 -43.07 45.11
CA SER A 598 30.94 -41.74 45.74
C SER A 598 32.24 -40.94 45.53
N PRO A 599 32.19 -39.68 45.04
CA PRO A 599 30.98 -38.99 44.56
C PRO A 599 30.40 -39.68 43.29
N PRO A 600 29.08 -39.69 43.09
CA PRO A 600 28.48 -40.28 41.90
C PRO A 600 28.68 -39.36 40.69
N GLY A 601 29.17 -39.91 39.57
CA GLY A 601 29.33 -39.15 38.33
C GLY A 601 29.65 -40.05 37.13
N PRO A 602 29.29 -39.62 35.90
CA PRO A 602 29.56 -40.38 34.68
C PRO A 602 31.06 -40.35 34.27
N THR A 603 31.80 -39.34 34.73
CA THR A 603 33.24 -39.16 34.45
C THR A 603 33.94 -38.48 35.62
N TYR A 604 35.25 -38.70 35.78
CA TYR A 604 36.10 -38.16 36.84
C TYR A 604 37.40 -37.60 36.26
N ALA A 605 37.96 -36.57 36.91
CA ALA A 605 39.25 -36.01 36.52
C ALA A 605 40.41 -36.98 36.85
N PRO A 606 41.55 -36.92 36.12
CA PRO A 606 42.78 -37.62 36.48
C PRO A 606 43.18 -37.32 37.93
N GLY A 607 43.37 -38.36 38.74
CA GLY A 607 43.75 -38.24 40.15
C GLY A 607 42.60 -38.08 41.15
N ALA A 608 41.34 -38.06 40.70
CA ALA A 608 40.18 -37.99 41.60
C ALA A 608 40.13 -39.23 42.52
N GLN A 609 39.80 -39.03 43.82
CA GLN A 609 39.52 -40.14 44.73
C GLN A 609 38.03 -40.49 44.66
N VAL A 610 37.74 -41.78 44.42
CA VAL A 610 36.38 -42.33 44.35
C VAL A 610 36.29 -43.52 45.30
N THR A 611 35.18 -43.64 46.03
CA THR A 611 34.89 -44.75 46.93
C THR A 611 33.85 -45.68 46.33
N ALA A 612 34.16 -46.98 46.20
CA ALA A 612 33.23 -48.04 45.82
C ALA A 612 32.74 -48.81 47.06
N THR A 613 31.45 -49.13 47.10
CA THR A 613 30.80 -49.92 48.17
C THR A 613 30.02 -51.09 47.59
N ALA A 614 30.30 -52.33 48.02
CA ALA A 614 29.58 -53.57 47.70
C ALA A 614 28.62 -53.94 48.83
N THR A 615 27.34 -54.10 48.50
CA THR A 615 26.29 -54.53 49.44
C THR A 615 25.74 -55.87 48.99
N ALA A 616 25.83 -56.90 49.84
CA ALA A 616 25.31 -58.24 49.53
C ALA A 616 23.78 -58.29 49.63
N ASN A 617 23.14 -58.97 48.69
CA ASN A 617 21.72 -59.31 48.76
C ASN A 617 21.48 -60.48 49.72
N SER A 618 20.24 -60.66 50.17
CA SER A 618 19.87 -61.74 51.10
C SER A 618 20.28 -63.12 50.59
N GLY A 619 20.87 -63.95 51.46
CA GLY A 619 21.37 -65.28 51.12
C GLY A 619 22.79 -65.31 50.52
N TYR A 620 23.42 -64.15 50.37
CA TYR A 620 24.78 -64.02 49.84
C TYR A 620 25.71 -63.27 50.81
N THR A 621 27.00 -63.61 50.81
CA THR A 621 28.04 -62.88 51.55
C THR A 621 29.12 -62.38 50.60
N PHE A 622 29.50 -61.10 50.71
CA PHE A 622 30.58 -60.51 49.90
C PHE A 622 31.90 -61.24 50.16
N THR A 623 32.61 -61.59 49.09
CA THR A 623 33.88 -62.30 49.15
C THR A 623 35.05 -61.41 48.78
N ASN A 624 35.07 -60.83 47.58
CA ASN A 624 36.16 -59.96 47.13
C ASN A 624 35.81 -59.04 45.93
N TRP A 625 36.65 -58.04 45.71
CA TRP A 625 36.68 -57.23 44.49
C TRP A 625 37.57 -57.85 43.41
N SER A 626 37.27 -57.56 42.15
CA SER A 626 38.09 -57.86 40.97
C SER A 626 37.92 -56.80 39.87
N GLY A 627 38.66 -56.92 38.76
CA GLY A 627 38.75 -55.90 37.71
C GLY A 627 39.83 -54.86 38.04
N GLY A 628 39.48 -53.58 38.03
CA GLY A 628 40.34 -52.46 38.41
C GLY A 628 40.53 -52.27 39.92
N LEU A 629 39.89 -53.12 40.75
CA LEU A 629 40.06 -53.19 42.21
C LEU A 629 40.43 -54.61 42.65
N SER A 630 40.89 -54.73 43.90
CA SER A 630 41.24 -55.99 44.56
C SER A 630 40.96 -55.93 46.06
N GLY A 631 40.97 -57.07 46.75
CA GLY A 631 40.78 -57.16 48.22
C GLY A 631 39.37 -57.56 48.64
N ASN A 632 39.21 -57.85 49.92
CA ASN A 632 38.01 -58.42 50.54
C ASN A 632 37.24 -57.43 51.43
N GLU A 633 37.61 -56.15 51.41
CA GLU A 633 36.89 -55.10 52.12
C GLU A 633 35.68 -54.64 51.30
N PRO A 634 34.44 -54.70 51.79
CA PRO A 634 33.25 -54.34 51.03
C PRO A 634 33.16 -52.84 50.70
N VAL A 635 33.98 -51.99 51.31
CA VAL A 635 34.10 -50.56 51.00
C VAL A 635 35.55 -50.24 50.68
N LYS A 636 35.83 -49.60 49.54
CA LYS A 636 37.20 -49.29 49.09
C LYS A 636 37.31 -47.96 48.34
N THR A 637 38.19 -47.09 48.79
CA THR A 637 38.59 -45.84 48.10
C THR A 637 39.78 -46.08 47.17
N PHE A 638 39.75 -45.51 45.97
CA PHE A 638 40.78 -45.63 44.95
C PHE A 638 40.94 -44.33 44.15
N THR A 639 42.08 -44.19 43.47
CA THR A 639 42.40 -43.03 42.64
C THR A 639 42.11 -43.31 41.17
N VAL A 640 41.41 -42.40 40.48
CA VAL A 640 41.12 -42.51 39.06
C VAL A 640 42.31 -42.09 38.21
N SER A 641 43.06 -43.06 37.69
CA SER A 641 44.22 -42.84 36.82
C SER A 641 43.95 -43.11 35.33
N GLY A 642 42.73 -43.54 34.99
CA GLY A 642 42.29 -43.90 33.63
C GLY A 642 40.87 -44.49 33.66
N ASN A 643 40.38 -45.00 32.53
CA ASN A 643 39.12 -45.73 32.49
C ASN A 643 39.22 -47.05 33.30
N MET A 644 38.29 -47.30 34.23
CA MET A 644 38.31 -48.48 35.11
C MET A 644 36.99 -49.26 35.08
N ASN A 645 37.08 -50.59 35.21
CA ASN A 645 35.93 -51.50 35.37
C ASN A 645 36.10 -52.33 36.64
N ILE A 646 35.16 -52.31 37.58
CA ILE A 646 35.27 -52.95 38.91
C ILE A 646 34.11 -53.93 39.16
N VAL A 647 34.38 -55.06 39.83
CA VAL A 647 33.39 -56.14 40.04
C VAL A 647 33.44 -56.68 41.48
N ALA A 648 32.29 -56.80 42.15
CA ALA A 648 32.13 -57.39 43.50
C ALA A 648 31.62 -58.85 43.45
N HIS A 649 32.21 -59.78 44.24
CA HIS A 649 31.85 -61.21 44.28
C HIS A 649 31.12 -61.66 45.57
N PHE A 650 30.25 -62.70 45.52
CA PHE A 650 29.42 -63.18 46.66
C PHE A 650 29.09 -64.72 46.72
N ASP A 651 28.91 -65.36 47.92
CA ASP A 651 28.66 -66.85 48.19
C ASP A 651 27.51 -67.21 49.23
N GLN A 652 27.01 -68.48 49.38
CA GLN A 652 25.76 -68.97 50.13
C GLN A 652 25.91 -70.20 51.13
N ALA A 653 24.99 -70.50 52.12
CA ALA A 653 25.00 -71.64 53.15
C ALA A 653 23.62 -72.40 53.47
N GLN A 654 23.55 -73.66 54.04
CA GLN A 654 22.35 -74.63 54.06
C GLN A 654 21.99 -75.51 55.37
N PHE A 655 20.71 -75.98 55.59
CA PHE A 655 19.97 -76.67 56.75
C PHE A 655 19.00 -77.86 56.34
N THR A 656 18.35 -78.69 57.20
CA THR A 656 17.42 -79.82 56.78
C THR A 656 15.91 -79.66 57.15
N PHE A 657 14.97 -80.31 56.42
CA PHE A 657 13.51 -80.31 56.71
C PHE A 657 12.83 -81.68 56.46
N ASN A 658 11.88 -82.11 57.31
CA ASN A 658 11.14 -83.38 57.15
C ASN A 658 9.67 -83.35 57.65
N ALA A 659 8.72 -84.04 57.00
CA ALA A 659 7.31 -84.15 57.43
C ALA A 659 6.73 -85.58 57.36
N THR A 660 5.73 -85.90 58.21
CA THR A 660 5.05 -87.23 58.30
C THR A 660 3.51 -87.12 58.41
N ALA A 661 2.74 -88.20 58.20
CA ALA A 661 1.27 -88.19 58.28
C ALA A 661 0.73 -89.29 59.22
N GLY A 662 -0.34 -88.99 59.96
CA GLY A 662 -1.13 -89.95 60.73
C GLY A 662 -2.14 -90.73 59.87
N ALA A 663 -2.87 -91.68 60.44
CA ALA A 663 -3.83 -92.51 59.70
C ALA A 663 -5.01 -91.68 59.13
N GLY A 664 -5.39 -91.93 57.87
CA GLY A 664 -6.48 -91.23 57.16
C GLY A 664 -6.03 -90.11 56.20
N GLY A 665 -4.76 -90.10 55.80
CA GLY A 665 -4.22 -89.23 54.74
C GLY A 665 -2.70 -89.34 54.56
N SER A 666 -2.14 -88.50 53.70
CA SER A 666 -0.71 -88.45 53.35
C SER A 666 -0.13 -87.03 53.51
N VAL A 667 1.20 -86.89 53.49
CA VAL A 667 1.90 -85.59 53.50
C VAL A 667 2.98 -85.52 52.42
N THR A 668 3.11 -84.36 51.80
CA THR A 668 4.22 -84.00 50.90
C THR A 668 4.73 -82.60 51.24
N TRP A 669 5.95 -82.26 50.83
CA TRP A 669 6.43 -80.88 50.94
C TRP A 669 7.33 -80.48 49.78
N SER A 670 7.37 -79.18 49.49
CA SER A 670 8.08 -78.60 48.35
C SER A 670 8.75 -77.27 48.73
N PRO A 671 9.96 -76.97 48.21
CA PRO A 671 10.80 -77.89 47.41
C PRO A 671 11.29 -79.04 48.28
N LEU A 672 11.41 -80.26 47.74
CA LEU A 672 12.03 -81.39 48.46
C LEU A 672 13.54 -81.33 48.20
N LYS A 673 14.33 -81.02 49.22
CA LYS A 673 15.78 -80.89 49.13
C LYS A 673 16.46 -81.63 50.26
N ASP A 674 17.67 -82.12 50.01
CA ASP A 674 18.52 -82.68 51.05
C ASP A 674 18.92 -81.61 52.07
N LEU A 675 19.11 -80.36 51.61
CA LEU A 675 19.42 -79.19 52.41
C LEU A 675 18.74 -77.90 51.86
N TYR A 676 18.42 -76.95 52.74
CA TYR A 676 17.64 -75.72 52.56
C TYR A 676 18.41 -74.51 53.11
N ALA A 677 18.46 -73.37 52.43
CA ALA A 677 19.14 -72.18 53.00
C ALA A 677 18.33 -71.55 54.15
N ALA A 678 18.99 -70.83 55.08
CA ALA A 678 18.28 -70.04 56.08
C ALA A 678 17.39 -69.01 55.39
N GLY A 679 16.11 -68.98 55.74
CA GLY A 679 15.12 -68.12 55.12
C GLY A 679 14.36 -68.76 53.94
N GLU A 680 14.74 -69.95 53.48
CA GLU A 680 13.92 -70.67 52.48
C GLU A 680 12.59 -71.10 53.09
N ILE A 681 11.52 -70.98 52.32
CA ILE A 681 10.17 -71.37 52.75
C ILE A 681 9.87 -72.76 52.20
N VAL A 682 9.50 -73.67 53.08
CA VAL A 682 8.98 -74.99 52.71
C VAL A 682 7.47 -74.97 52.86
N THR A 683 6.77 -75.41 51.80
CA THR A 683 5.31 -75.61 51.83
C THR A 683 5.03 -77.09 52.06
N VAL A 684 4.36 -77.43 53.15
CA VAL A 684 3.97 -78.80 53.54
C VAL A 684 2.47 -78.97 53.34
N THR A 685 2.06 -79.98 52.57
CA THR A 685 0.65 -80.25 52.26
C THR A 685 0.24 -81.61 52.79
N ALA A 686 -0.82 -81.66 53.58
CA ALA A 686 -1.52 -82.86 54.00
C ALA A 686 -2.66 -83.13 53.01
N ALA A 687 -2.76 -84.35 52.50
CA ALA A 687 -3.87 -84.79 51.66
C ALA A 687 -4.68 -85.83 52.44
N PRO A 688 -5.88 -85.51 52.94
CA PRO A 688 -6.77 -86.50 53.54
C PRO A 688 -7.13 -87.59 52.53
N ASP A 689 -7.28 -88.83 53.00
CA ASP A 689 -7.86 -89.90 52.17
C ASP A 689 -9.37 -89.69 52.00
N ASP A 690 -9.98 -90.34 50.99
CA ASP A 690 -11.42 -90.22 50.70
C ASP A 690 -12.28 -90.50 51.94
N GLY A 691 -13.19 -89.58 52.23
CA GLY A 691 -14.06 -89.63 53.41
C GLY A 691 -13.40 -89.08 54.69
N TYR A 692 -12.21 -88.48 54.60
CA TYR A 692 -11.51 -87.75 55.67
C TYR A 692 -11.23 -86.29 55.26
N ALA A 693 -10.97 -85.43 56.25
CA ALA A 693 -10.64 -84.02 56.19
C ALA A 693 -9.53 -83.74 57.18
N PHE A 694 -8.65 -82.82 56.85
CA PHE A 694 -7.49 -82.50 57.66
C PHE A 694 -7.92 -81.83 58.98
N GLN A 695 -7.44 -82.38 60.10
CA GLN A 695 -7.73 -81.86 61.45
C GLN A 695 -6.65 -80.88 61.94
N GLY A 696 -5.39 -81.04 61.52
CA GLY A 696 -4.28 -80.16 61.92
C GLY A 696 -2.89 -80.82 61.90
N TRP A 697 -1.86 -79.99 61.90
CA TRP A 697 -0.44 -80.33 62.03
C TRP A 697 0.00 -80.34 63.49
N THR A 698 0.93 -81.24 63.83
CA THR A 698 1.56 -81.39 65.15
C THR A 698 3.05 -81.69 64.99
N GLY A 699 3.87 -81.51 66.03
CA GLY A 699 5.34 -81.70 65.98
C GLY A 699 6.08 -80.42 66.38
N ASP A 700 7.17 -80.07 65.69
CA ASP A 700 7.85 -78.78 65.90
C ASP A 700 6.96 -77.60 65.48
N ILE A 701 5.94 -77.86 64.66
CA ILE A 701 4.92 -76.90 64.23
C ILE A 701 3.53 -77.44 64.58
N THR A 702 2.70 -76.63 65.24
CA THR A 702 1.27 -76.94 65.49
C THR A 702 0.43 -75.90 64.76
N SER A 703 -0.39 -76.34 63.80
CA SER A 703 -1.18 -75.44 62.95
C SER A 703 -2.37 -76.18 62.35
N ASN A 704 -3.51 -75.52 62.16
CA ASN A 704 -4.65 -76.07 61.42
C ASN A 704 -4.64 -75.66 59.93
N VAL A 705 -3.62 -74.94 59.47
CA VAL A 705 -3.48 -74.41 58.11
C VAL A 705 -2.85 -75.47 57.20
N ASN A 706 -3.49 -75.83 56.09
CA ASN A 706 -3.01 -76.83 55.14
C ASN A 706 -3.33 -76.41 53.69
N PRO A 707 -2.35 -76.24 52.79
CA PRO A 707 -0.89 -76.38 53.01
C PRO A 707 -0.32 -75.41 54.04
N LEU A 708 0.73 -75.81 54.76
CA LEU A 708 1.47 -75.04 55.75
C LEU A 708 2.80 -74.54 55.15
N GLU A 709 2.96 -73.22 55.03
CA GLU A 709 4.25 -72.61 54.68
C GLU A 709 5.08 -72.32 55.93
N TRP A 710 6.36 -72.70 55.90
CA TRP A 710 7.28 -72.50 57.02
C TRP A 710 8.67 -72.05 56.56
N THR A 711 9.18 -70.96 57.15
CA THR A 711 10.54 -70.47 56.88
C THR A 711 11.57 -71.28 57.66
N ILE A 712 12.51 -71.90 56.95
CA ILE A 712 13.62 -72.66 57.50
C ILE A 712 14.61 -71.71 58.18
N THR A 713 14.61 -71.70 59.50
CA THR A 713 15.63 -71.02 60.31
C THR A 713 16.57 -72.02 61.01
N GLY A 714 16.33 -73.32 60.82
CA GLY A 714 17.04 -74.44 61.42
C GLY A 714 16.41 -75.79 61.00
N ASN A 715 17.00 -76.91 61.45
CA ASN A 715 16.47 -78.24 61.13
C ASN A 715 15.07 -78.45 61.73
N THR A 716 14.08 -78.89 60.94
CA THR A 716 12.64 -78.87 61.34
C THR A 716 11.88 -80.17 61.00
N THR A 717 10.97 -80.63 61.88
CA THR A 717 10.08 -81.80 61.70
C THR A 717 8.59 -81.58 62.02
N VAL A 718 7.64 -82.07 61.20
CA VAL A 718 6.17 -81.88 61.38
C VAL A 718 5.30 -83.11 61.00
N GLN A 719 4.07 -83.26 61.55
CA GLN A 719 3.12 -84.38 61.31
C GLN A 719 1.67 -83.94 61.03
N ALA A 720 0.96 -84.54 60.06
CA ALA A 720 -0.46 -84.28 59.71
C ALA A 720 -1.50 -85.20 60.42
N ASN A 721 -2.70 -84.69 60.77
CA ASN A 721 -3.83 -85.45 61.38
C ASN A 721 -5.17 -85.27 60.60
N PHE A 722 -6.12 -86.24 60.61
CA PHE A 722 -7.35 -86.28 59.75
C PHE A 722 -8.68 -86.80 60.42
N VAL A 723 -9.90 -86.42 59.93
CA VAL A 723 -11.30 -86.70 60.42
C VAL A 723 -12.42 -86.61 59.32
N ALA A 724 -13.56 -87.34 59.30
CA ALA A 724 -14.53 -87.46 58.15
C ALA A 724 -15.53 -86.29 57.75
N THR A 725 -15.96 -86.13 56.45
CA THR A 725 -16.72 -84.94 55.85
C THR A 725 -17.87 -85.17 54.79
N GLN A 726 -18.76 -84.15 54.53
CA GLN A 726 -19.98 -84.10 53.62
C GLN A 726 -19.92 -83.07 52.44
N THR A 727 -20.66 -83.21 51.29
CA THR A 727 -20.49 -82.51 49.95
C THR A 727 -21.70 -81.75 49.30
N TYR A 728 -21.49 -80.84 48.31
CA TYR A 728 -22.42 -79.97 47.48
C TYR A 728 -21.93 -79.72 46.02
N ALA A 729 -22.80 -79.41 45.03
CA ALA A 729 -22.48 -79.33 43.58
C ALA A 729 -22.31 -77.89 42.97
N LEU A 730 -21.36 -77.68 42.04
CA LEU A 730 -21.13 -76.39 41.32
C LEU A 730 -21.34 -76.55 39.80
N ASN A 731 -22.11 -75.67 39.18
CA ASN A 731 -22.37 -75.65 37.74
C ASN A 731 -21.90 -74.32 37.10
N VAL A 732 -21.20 -74.38 35.96
CA VAL A 732 -20.64 -73.20 35.28
C VAL A 732 -21.11 -73.14 33.82
N THR A 733 -21.63 -71.98 33.39
CA THR A 733 -22.25 -71.79 32.07
C THR A 733 -21.57 -70.70 31.25
N ILE A 734 -21.40 -70.89 29.94
CA ILE A 734 -20.82 -69.92 28.99
C ILE A 734 -21.81 -69.72 27.83
N PRO A 735 -22.73 -68.73 27.90
CA PRO A 735 -23.93 -68.69 27.05
C PRO A 735 -23.68 -68.48 25.55
N SER A 736 -22.58 -67.85 25.17
CA SER A 736 -22.31 -67.41 23.78
C SER A 736 -21.03 -67.98 23.17
N GLY A 737 -20.26 -68.81 23.90
CA GLY A 737 -18.87 -69.12 23.54
C GLY A 737 -17.97 -67.87 23.54
N GLY A 738 -16.67 -68.04 23.25
CA GLY A 738 -15.68 -66.94 23.25
C GLY A 738 -14.65 -66.98 24.38
N GLY A 739 -14.57 -68.10 25.09
CA GLY A 739 -13.59 -68.38 26.12
C GLY A 739 -13.90 -69.67 26.88
N THR A 740 -13.00 -70.05 27.78
CA THR A 740 -13.17 -71.20 28.69
C THR A 740 -13.17 -70.73 30.14
N VAL A 741 -13.72 -71.55 31.05
CA VAL A 741 -13.61 -71.32 32.49
C VAL A 741 -12.97 -72.55 33.13
N THR A 742 -11.88 -72.34 33.85
CA THR A 742 -11.24 -73.37 34.68
C THR A 742 -11.62 -73.14 36.15
N ALA A 743 -11.70 -74.23 36.93
CA ALA A 743 -12.02 -74.20 38.34
C ALA A 743 -10.88 -74.86 39.13
N ASP A 744 -10.50 -74.26 40.27
CA ASP A 744 -9.52 -74.82 41.20
C ASP A 744 -10.09 -74.83 42.63
N PRO A 745 -10.30 -76.01 43.25
CA PRO A 745 -10.03 -77.36 42.72
C PRO A 745 -10.92 -77.74 41.52
N PRO A 746 -10.45 -78.64 40.61
CA PRO A 746 -11.18 -79.03 39.40
C PRO A 746 -12.60 -79.50 39.68
N ASN A 747 -13.56 -79.02 38.89
CA ASN A 747 -14.98 -79.34 39.08
C ASN A 747 -15.28 -80.77 38.65
N VAL A 748 -15.34 -81.67 39.64
CA VAL A 748 -15.66 -83.10 39.47
C VAL A 748 -17.13 -83.41 39.78
N GLY A 749 -17.98 -82.40 39.93
CA GLY A 749 -19.44 -82.52 40.13
C GLY A 749 -19.91 -82.29 41.57
N GLU A 750 -19.10 -82.59 42.58
CA GLU A 750 -19.40 -82.31 43.99
C GLU A 750 -18.14 -81.84 44.74
N TYR A 751 -18.33 -80.97 45.73
CA TYR A 751 -17.30 -80.37 46.58
C TYR A 751 -17.70 -80.47 48.06
N PRO A 752 -16.79 -80.78 48.99
CA PRO A 752 -17.06 -80.75 50.42
C PRO A 752 -17.64 -79.39 50.90
N ALA A 753 -18.54 -79.43 51.87
CA ALA A 753 -19.13 -78.25 52.49
C ALA A 753 -18.06 -77.26 52.98
N GLY A 754 -18.12 -76.02 52.51
CA GLY A 754 -17.17 -74.95 52.84
C GLY A 754 -16.00 -74.79 51.85
N THR A 755 -15.90 -75.65 50.83
CA THR A 755 -14.86 -75.53 49.79
C THR A 755 -15.01 -74.20 49.05
N VAL A 756 -13.91 -73.45 48.93
CA VAL A 756 -13.86 -72.24 48.10
C VAL A 756 -13.28 -72.63 46.75
N VAL A 757 -14.10 -72.57 45.71
CA VAL A 757 -13.69 -72.85 44.33
C VAL A 757 -13.31 -71.53 43.66
N THR A 758 -12.09 -71.44 43.14
CA THR A 758 -11.65 -70.29 42.33
C THR A 758 -11.92 -70.59 40.86
N LEU A 759 -12.82 -69.83 40.24
CA LEU A 759 -13.11 -69.85 38.82
C LEU A 759 -12.19 -68.86 38.10
N THR A 760 -11.59 -69.27 36.98
CA THR A 760 -10.76 -68.42 36.11
C THR A 760 -11.31 -68.45 34.69
N ALA A 761 -11.72 -67.29 34.18
CA ALA A 761 -12.13 -67.12 32.79
C ALA A 761 -10.90 -66.89 31.91
N VAL A 762 -10.80 -67.63 30.80
CA VAL A 762 -9.76 -67.51 29.78
C VAL A 762 -10.44 -67.18 28.47
N PRO A 763 -10.46 -65.90 28.04
CA PRO A 763 -11.01 -65.52 26.74
C PRO A 763 -10.29 -66.22 25.58
N ASP A 764 -11.03 -66.54 24.51
CA ASP A 764 -10.45 -66.98 23.24
C ASP A 764 -9.75 -65.81 22.53
N THR A 765 -8.93 -66.09 21.51
CA THR A 765 -8.29 -65.05 20.69
C THR A 765 -9.34 -64.07 20.13
N ASP A 766 -9.07 -62.78 20.24
CA ASP A 766 -9.94 -61.65 19.86
C ASP A 766 -11.17 -61.40 20.76
N LYS A 767 -11.25 -62.06 21.92
CA LYS A 767 -12.30 -61.83 22.94
C LYS A 767 -11.74 -61.25 24.25
N VAL A 768 -12.56 -60.48 24.95
CA VAL A 768 -12.36 -60.03 26.34
C VAL A 768 -13.43 -60.59 27.25
N PHE A 769 -13.05 -60.89 28.50
CA PHE A 769 -13.99 -61.29 29.53
C PHE A 769 -14.79 -60.06 30.01
N LEU A 770 -16.11 -60.10 29.87
CA LEU A 770 -17.00 -59.00 30.25
C LEU A 770 -17.45 -59.09 31.72
N GLY A 771 -17.52 -60.30 32.29
CA GLY A 771 -17.82 -60.49 33.71
C GLY A 771 -18.55 -61.79 34.07
N TRP A 772 -18.60 -62.04 35.38
CA TRP A 772 -19.31 -63.13 36.04
C TRP A 772 -20.73 -62.70 36.41
N SER A 773 -21.67 -63.64 36.33
CA SER A 773 -23.05 -63.49 36.81
C SER A 773 -23.60 -64.81 37.39
N GLY A 774 -24.78 -64.78 38.02
CA GLY A 774 -25.34 -65.91 38.78
C GLY A 774 -24.90 -65.85 40.24
N ASP A 775 -24.36 -66.95 40.77
CA ASP A 775 -23.86 -67.05 42.15
C ASP A 775 -22.43 -66.49 42.34
N ALA A 776 -21.87 -65.88 41.30
CA ALA A 776 -20.66 -65.06 41.34
C ALA A 776 -20.91 -63.73 40.59
N SER A 777 -20.11 -62.70 40.91
CA SER A 777 -20.24 -61.37 40.30
C SER A 777 -18.88 -60.68 40.17
N GLY A 778 -18.75 -59.79 39.18
CA GLY A 778 -17.57 -58.95 38.99
C GLY A 778 -16.92 -59.15 37.63
N SER A 779 -16.05 -58.23 37.23
CA SER A 779 -15.39 -58.19 35.92
C SER A 779 -13.95 -58.72 35.93
N ASN A 780 -13.44 -59.15 37.08
CA ASN A 780 -12.11 -59.73 37.17
C ASN A 780 -12.09 -61.11 36.53
N LEU A 781 -10.98 -61.47 35.87
CA LEU A 781 -10.80 -62.78 35.23
C LEU A 781 -10.92 -63.96 36.21
N THR A 782 -10.83 -63.71 37.52
CA THR A 782 -11.04 -64.72 38.57
C THR A 782 -12.21 -64.36 39.49
N ALA A 783 -12.94 -65.38 39.95
CA ALA A 783 -14.00 -65.26 40.96
C ALA A 783 -13.95 -66.45 41.94
N GLN A 784 -14.13 -66.19 43.23
CA GLN A 784 -14.20 -67.22 44.26
C GLN A 784 -15.65 -67.54 44.65
N VAL A 785 -15.98 -68.83 44.75
CA VAL A 785 -17.31 -69.34 45.09
C VAL A 785 -17.20 -70.31 46.26
N THR A 786 -17.85 -70.01 47.38
CA THR A 786 -17.89 -70.91 48.55
C THR A 786 -19.08 -71.89 48.46
N MET A 787 -18.77 -73.19 48.49
CA MET A 787 -19.71 -74.31 48.41
C MET A 787 -20.38 -74.59 49.75
N SER A 788 -21.31 -73.71 50.14
CA SER A 788 -22.18 -73.87 51.31
C SER A 788 -23.55 -74.50 50.99
N ALA A 789 -23.85 -74.63 49.70
CA ALA A 789 -25.00 -75.27 49.07
C ALA A 789 -24.63 -75.46 47.57
N ASP A 790 -25.53 -76.00 46.76
CA ASP A 790 -25.32 -76.06 45.31
C ASP A 790 -25.24 -74.64 44.68
N ARG A 791 -24.38 -74.44 43.67
CA ARG A 791 -24.05 -73.13 43.08
C ARG A 791 -24.10 -73.13 41.54
N ASN A 792 -24.54 -72.04 40.92
CA ASN A 792 -24.59 -71.83 39.46
C ASN A 792 -23.92 -70.50 39.07
N VAL A 793 -22.86 -70.54 38.25
CA VAL A 793 -22.10 -69.35 37.82
C VAL A 793 -22.06 -69.24 36.29
N THR A 794 -22.11 -68.02 35.76
CA THR A 794 -22.07 -67.74 34.32
C THR A 794 -20.92 -66.79 33.97
N ALA A 795 -20.12 -67.14 32.96
CA ALA A 795 -19.06 -66.30 32.39
C ALA A 795 -19.47 -65.71 31.04
N THR A 796 -19.26 -64.40 30.84
CA THR A 796 -19.60 -63.70 29.59
C THR A 796 -18.34 -63.13 28.93
N PHE A 797 -18.22 -63.28 27.60
CA PHE A 797 -17.10 -62.79 26.78
C PHE A 797 -17.62 -61.92 25.61
N GLY A 798 -16.85 -60.91 25.18
CA GLY A 798 -17.16 -59.96 24.09
C GLY A 798 -15.95 -59.65 23.20
N GLU A 799 -16.09 -58.91 22.10
CA GLU A 799 -14.97 -58.56 21.18
C GLU A 799 -13.97 -57.56 21.80
N ASP A 800 -12.67 -57.72 21.55
CA ASP A 800 -11.61 -56.77 21.95
C ASP A 800 -11.36 -55.73 20.85
N ALA A 801 -11.87 -54.49 20.98
CA ALA A 801 -11.71 -53.45 19.96
C ALA A 801 -11.55 -52.04 20.56
N TYR A 802 -10.61 -51.26 20.03
CA TYR A 802 -10.18 -49.95 20.54
C TYR A 802 -10.28 -48.84 19.48
N PRO A 803 -10.50 -47.57 19.87
CA PRO A 803 -10.64 -46.46 18.93
C PRO A 803 -9.30 -45.97 18.36
N LEU A 804 -9.35 -45.42 17.14
CA LEU A 804 -8.28 -44.60 16.55
C LEU A 804 -8.82 -43.19 16.30
N ASN A 805 -8.46 -42.24 17.15
CA ASN A 805 -8.85 -40.84 17.01
C ASN A 805 -7.83 -40.11 16.14
N VAL A 806 -8.32 -39.33 15.17
CA VAL A 806 -7.49 -38.51 14.30
C VAL A 806 -7.94 -37.06 14.39
N THR A 807 -7.03 -36.18 14.80
CA THR A 807 -7.25 -34.73 14.93
C THR A 807 -6.56 -34.02 13.76
N VAL A 808 -7.24 -33.07 13.13
CA VAL A 808 -6.68 -32.16 12.12
C VAL A 808 -6.42 -30.82 12.79
N ASN A 809 -5.19 -30.32 12.75
CA ASN A 809 -4.81 -29.07 13.41
C ASN A 809 -4.06 -28.11 12.45
N PRO A 810 -4.61 -26.91 12.16
CA PRO A 810 -5.97 -26.46 12.49
C PRO A 810 -7.03 -27.19 11.64
N PRO A 811 -8.31 -27.26 12.06
CA PRO A 811 -9.36 -28.00 11.33
C PRO A 811 -9.56 -27.56 9.88
N ALA A 812 -9.26 -26.30 9.55
CA ALA A 812 -9.34 -25.75 8.20
C ALA A 812 -8.17 -26.18 7.28
N GLY A 813 -7.10 -26.76 7.84
CA GLY A 813 -5.86 -27.03 7.11
C GLY A 813 -5.91 -28.21 6.15
N GLY A 814 -6.84 -29.15 6.34
CA GLY A 814 -6.95 -30.31 5.47
C GLY A 814 -7.91 -31.38 5.98
N THR A 815 -7.77 -32.58 5.42
CA THR A 815 -8.52 -33.78 5.82
C THR A 815 -7.58 -34.97 6.00
N VAL A 816 -8.01 -35.98 6.75
CA VAL A 816 -7.28 -37.24 6.88
C VAL A 816 -8.21 -38.41 6.55
N SER A 817 -7.75 -39.29 5.67
CA SER A 817 -8.42 -40.56 5.36
C SER A 817 -7.73 -41.73 6.07
N LYS A 818 -8.52 -42.75 6.45
CA LYS A 818 -8.07 -43.97 7.15
C LYS A 818 -8.26 -45.18 6.25
N GLN A 819 -7.29 -46.08 6.18
CA GLN A 819 -7.43 -47.36 5.47
C GLN A 819 -6.80 -48.51 6.26
N PRO A 820 -7.59 -49.51 6.72
CA PRO A 820 -9.05 -49.59 6.64
C PRO A 820 -9.75 -48.54 7.52
N ASN A 821 -10.94 -48.06 7.12
CA ASN A 821 -11.75 -47.13 7.92
C ASN A 821 -12.80 -47.93 8.73
N GLN A 822 -12.62 -48.02 10.05
CA GLN A 822 -13.48 -48.76 10.96
C GLN A 822 -13.78 -47.91 12.21
N ALA A 823 -14.91 -48.20 12.87
CA ALA A 823 -15.30 -47.50 14.11
C ALA A 823 -14.41 -47.88 15.30
N LEU A 824 -13.98 -49.14 15.36
CA LEU A 824 -13.04 -49.69 16.33
C LEU A 824 -12.13 -50.69 15.62
N TYR A 825 -10.92 -50.88 16.15
CA TYR A 825 -9.89 -51.75 15.60
C TYR A 825 -9.42 -52.76 16.65
N ALA A 826 -9.14 -53.99 16.25
CA ALA A 826 -8.51 -54.97 17.13
C ALA A 826 -7.07 -54.54 17.48
N PRO A 827 -6.54 -54.86 18.67
CA PRO A 827 -5.15 -54.61 19.03
C PRO A 827 -4.16 -55.16 17.98
N GLY A 828 -3.17 -54.35 17.61
CA GLY A 828 -2.17 -54.71 16.61
C GLY A 828 -2.59 -54.43 15.16
N THR A 829 -3.81 -53.93 14.91
CA THR A 829 -4.23 -53.53 13.56
C THR A 829 -3.39 -52.34 13.09
N VAL A 830 -2.79 -52.47 11.90
CA VAL A 830 -2.06 -51.39 11.24
C VAL A 830 -3.01 -50.63 10.33
N VAL A 831 -3.18 -49.33 10.58
CA VAL A 831 -4.04 -48.43 9.81
C VAL A 831 -3.16 -47.44 9.06
N THR A 832 -3.36 -47.31 7.75
CA THR A 832 -2.73 -46.26 6.93
C THR A 832 -3.53 -44.98 7.04
N LEU A 833 -2.85 -43.87 7.33
CA LEU A 833 -3.40 -42.52 7.39
C LEU A 833 -2.83 -41.69 6.24
N THR A 834 -3.69 -41.02 5.49
CA THR A 834 -3.29 -40.10 4.41
C THR A 834 -3.90 -38.72 4.65
N ALA A 835 -3.03 -37.74 4.85
CA ALA A 835 -3.37 -36.32 4.98
C ALA A 835 -3.44 -35.67 3.59
N SER A 836 -4.54 -34.95 3.35
CA SER A 836 -4.72 -34.09 2.17
C SER A 836 -4.89 -32.66 2.64
N ALA A 837 -3.94 -31.80 2.28
CA ALA A 837 -4.05 -30.37 2.60
C ALA A 837 -5.14 -29.70 1.75
N ASN A 838 -5.84 -28.72 2.33
CA ASN A 838 -6.74 -27.84 1.59
C ASN A 838 -5.92 -26.85 0.73
N GLN A 839 -6.54 -26.19 -0.26
CA GLN A 839 -5.86 -25.28 -1.18
C GLN A 839 -5.03 -24.22 -0.43
N GLY A 840 -3.74 -24.11 -0.78
CA GLY A 840 -2.77 -23.20 -0.15
C GLY A 840 -2.13 -23.71 1.15
N TRP A 841 -2.74 -24.67 1.84
CA TRP A 841 -2.19 -25.22 3.08
C TRP A 841 -1.10 -26.25 2.81
N THR A 842 -0.13 -26.34 3.73
CA THR A 842 0.96 -27.33 3.66
C THR A 842 0.88 -28.29 4.83
N PHE A 843 0.85 -29.60 4.56
CA PHE A 843 0.97 -30.62 5.60
C PHE A 843 2.39 -30.59 6.20
N THR A 844 2.49 -30.46 7.53
CA THR A 844 3.79 -30.33 8.22
C THR A 844 4.22 -31.58 8.96
N GLY A 845 3.29 -32.44 9.37
CA GLY A 845 3.65 -33.74 9.94
C GLY A 845 2.60 -34.35 10.84
N TRP A 846 2.89 -35.58 11.25
CA TRP A 846 2.12 -36.36 12.20
C TRP A 846 2.70 -36.24 13.60
N SER A 847 1.83 -36.28 14.60
CA SER A 847 2.20 -36.38 16.03
C SER A 847 1.21 -37.25 16.81
N GLY A 848 1.54 -37.57 18.07
CA GLY A 848 0.81 -38.57 18.87
C GLY A 848 1.39 -39.97 18.62
N ASP A 849 0.52 -40.94 18.36
CA ASP A 849 0.89 -42.34 18.10
C ASP A 849 1.40 -42.61 16.68
N ALA A 850 1.49 -41.56 15.85
CA ALA A 850 2.22 -41.57 14.58
C ALA A 850 3.19 -40.38 14.52
N SER A 851 4.20 -40.48 13.66
CA SER A 851 5.22 -39.43 13.50
C SER A 851 5.71 -39.35 12.05
N GLY A 852 6.41 -38.25 11.73
CA GLY A 852 7.03 -38.02 10.43
C GLY A 852 6.31 -36.97 9.59
N THR A 853 6.96 -36.55 8.51
CA THR A 853 6.52 -35.44 7.63
C THR A 853 5.92 -35.91 6.31
N ASN A 854 5.89 -37.22 6.05
CA ASN A 854 5.27 -37.77 4.86
C ASN A 854 3.74 -37.69 4.99
N PRO A 855 2.99 -37.13 4.01
CA PRO A 855 1.54 -37.04 4.06
C PRO A 855 0.84 -38.40 4.13
N THR A 856 1.56 -39.52 3.91
CA THR A 856 1.06 -40.86 4.25
C THR A 856 1.91 -41.49 5.35
N THR A 857 1.26 -42.03 6.38
CA THR A 857 1.90 -42.76 7.48
C THR A 857 1.07 -43.98 7.91
N THR A 858 1.62 -44.82 8.78
CA THR A 858 0.90 -45.94 9.40
C THR A 858 0.90 -45.80 10.92
N VAL A 859 -0.19 -46.22 11.56
CA VAL A 859 -0.32 -46.33 13.01
C VAL A 859 -0.77 -47.74 13.37
N THR A 860 -0.16 -48.34 14.40
CA THR A 860 -0.58 -49.63 14.94
C THR A 860 -1.44 -49.36 16.17
N VAL A 861 -2.71 -49.78 16.18
CA VAL A 861 -3.63 -49.51 17.30
C VAL A 861 -3.28 -50.42 18.48
N PRO A 862 -2.80 -49.89 19.62
CA PRO A 862 -2.48 -50.70 20.79
C PRO A 862 -3.71 -50.97 21.66
N VAL A 863 -3.55 -51.83 22.67
CA VAL A 863 -4.53 -51.98 23.75
C VAL A 863 -4.68 -50.61 24.44
N GLY A 864 -5.90 -50.08 24.45
CA GLY A 864 -6.22 -48.73 24.95
C GLY A 864 -6.56 -47.69 23.86
N GLY A 865 -6.32 -48.00 22.58
CA GLY A 865 -6.58 -47.10 21.45
C GLY A 865 -5.37 -46.26 21.04
N ALA A 866 -5.51 -45.49 19.96
CA ALA A 866 -4.47 -44.60 19.46
C ALA A 866 -5.01 -43.20 19.14
N ASP A 867 -4.20 -42.18 19.40
CA ASP A 867 -4.48 -40.77 19.12
C ASP A 867 -3.41 -40.20 18.18
N VAL A 868 -3.83 -39.75 16.99
CA VAL A 868 -2.94 -39.18 15.98
C VAL A 868 -3.39 -37.77 15.61
N THR A 869 -2.46 -36.83 15.49
CA THR A 869 -2.72 -35.47 15.00
C THR A 869 -2.00 -35.21 13.69
N ALA A 870 -2.74 -34.78 12.67
CA ALA A 870 -2.21 -34.23 11.42
C ALA A 870 -2.09 -32.71 11.54
N SER A 871 -0.87 -32.21 11.43
CA SER A 871 -0.57 -30.78 11.50
C SER A 871 -0.44 -30.17 10.10
N PHE A 872 -1.01 -28.99 9.92
CA PHE A 872 -0.91 -28.19 8.70
C PHE A 872 -0.47 -26.77 9.05
N THR A 873 0.23 -26.14 8.12
CA THR A 873 0.60 -24.72 8.22
C THR A 873 -0.13 -23.94 7.13
N ALA A 874 -0.65 -22.77 7.50
CA ALA A 874 -1.32 -21.85 6.58
C ALA A 874 -0.35 -21.32 5.53
N PRO A 875 -0.83 -20.99 4.32
CA PRO A 875 -0.04 -20.22 3.36
C PRO A 875 0.16 -18.81 3.91
N GLY A 876 1.43 -18.48 4.23
CA GLY A 876 1.92 -17.13 4.52
C GLY A 876 1.16 -16.32 5.60
N PRO A 877 1.72 -15.20 6.03
CA PRO A 877 1.00 -13.94 6.01
C PRO A 877 0.91 -13.39 4.57
N PHE A 878 -0.13 -12.64 4.25
CA PHE A 878 -0.25 -11.91 2.98
C PHE A 878 -0.16 -10.41 3.22
N THR A 879 0.39 -9.73 2.22
CA THR A 879 0.48 -8.27 2.18
C THR A 879 -0.61 -7.71 1.28
N LEU A 880 -1.16 -6.55 1.67
CA LEU A 880 -2.05 -5.77 0.84
C LEU A 880 -1.34 -4.45 0.51
N ASN A 881 -0.93 -4.31 -0.73
CA ASN A 881 -0.31 -3.11 -1.25
C ASN A 881 -1.36 -2.26 -1.98
N ILE A 882 -1.56 -1.03 -1.52
CA ILE A 882 -2.31 -0.04 -2.28
C ILE A 882 -1.33 0.59 -3.27
N ALA A 883 -1.47 0.24 -4.55
CA ALA A 883 -0.69 0.84 -5.63
C ALA A 883 -1.09 2.31 -5.83
N ALA A 884 -0.24 3.04 -6.54
CA ALA A 884 -0.52 4.42 -6.93
C ALA A 884 -1.89 4.51 -7.62
N ASN A 885 -2.59 5.61 -7.33
CA ASN A 885 -3.85 5.91 -7.99
C ASN A 885 -3.65 5.94 -9.52
N LEU A 886 -4.67 5.50 -10.25
CA LEU A 886 -4.71 5.53 -11.70
C LEU A 886 -5.63 6.65 -12.17
N GLY A 887 -5.37 7.17 -13.37
CA GLY A 887 -6.16 8.25 -13.97
C GLY A 887 -5.54 9.63 -13.75
N ASN A 888 -6.26 10.66 -14.20
CA ASN A 888 -5.81 12.06 -14.16
C ASN A 888 -6.38 12.83 -12.95
N GLY A 889 -7.05 12.15 -12.02
CA GLY A 889 -7.56 12.72 -10.79
C GLY A 889 -6.96 12.08 -9.56
N ASP A 890 -7.24 12.68 -8.41
CA ASP A 890 -6.67 12.36 -7.12
C ASP A 890 -7.71 11.81 -6.14
N GLY A 891 -7.21 11.17 -5.10
CA GLY A 891 -8.01 10.62 -4.02
C GLY A 891 -7.17 9.76 -3.09
N THR A 892 -7.80 9.29 -2.03
CA THR A 892 -7.16 8.42 -1.04
C THR A 892 -7.88 7.09 -0.92
N VAL A 893 -7.17 6.05 -0.53
CA VAL A 893 -7.75 4.76 -0.18
C VAL A 893 -7.47 4.49 1.28
N THR A 894 -8.51 4.38 2.08
CA THR A 894 -8.40 3.94 3.48
C THR A 894 -8.60 2.43 3.56
N VAL A 895 -7.75 1.77 4.35
CA VAL A 895 -7.74 0.32 4.54
C VAL A 895 -8.19 0.00 5.97
N GLU A 896 -9.21 -0.85 6.15
CA GLU A 896 -9.71 -1.22 7.49
C GLU A 896 -9.98 -2.74 7.60
N PRO A 897 -9.32 -3.45 8.55
CA PRO A 897 -8.23 -2.97 9.42
C PRO A 897 -6.92 -2.80 8.63
N GLU A 898 -6.13 -1.76 8.93
CA GLU A 898 -4.78 -1.59 8.37
C GLU A 898 -3.75 -2.41 9.17
N LYS A 899 -2.99 -3.27 8.48
CA LYS A 899 -1.95 -4.13 9.06
C LYS A 899 -0.78 -4.31 8.08
N ASP A 900 0.41 -4.53 8.63
CA ASP A 900 1.60 -4.92 7.85
C ASP A 900 1.39 -6.27 7.13
N GLU A 901 0.64 -7.19 7.75
CA GLU A 901 0.39 -8.55 7.28
C GLU A 901 -1.01 -9.03 7.69
N TYR A 902 -1.66 -9.79 6.82
CA TYR A 902 -3.01 -10.36 6.99
C TYR A 902 -2.98 -11.88 6.98
N ALA A 903 -3.87 -12.50 7.74
CA ALA A 903 -4.01 -13.97 7.72
C ALA A 903 -4.80 -14.45 6.49
N PHE A 904 -4.55 -15.69 6.05
CA PHE A 904 -5.34 -16.32 4.98
C PHE A 904 -6.84 -16.32 5.30
N GLY A 905 -7.64 -15.77 4.40
CA GLY A 905 -9.09 -15.61 4.49
C GLY A 905 -9.56 -14.39 5.28
N GLU A 906 -8.66 -13.54 5.78
CA GLU A 906 -9.03 -12.29 6.44
C GLU A 906 -9.68 -11.32 5.45
N VAL A 907 -10.70 -10.56 5.91
CA VAL A 907 -11.45 -9.62 5.05
C VAL A 907 -11.04 -8.19 5.41
N VAL A 908 -10.62 -7.43 4.41
CA VAL A 908 -10.19 -6.03 4.49
C VAL A 908 -11.18 -5.16 3.73
N THR A 909 -11.60 -4.03 4.29
CA THR A 909 -12.47 -3.07 3.62
C THR A 909 -11.63 -1.95 3.05
N LEU A 910 -11.78 -1.66 1.76
CA LEU A 910 -11.18 -0.51 1.08
C LEU A 910 -12.25 0.54 0.82
N THR A 911 -11.94 1.80 1.16
CA THR A 911 -12.79 2.94 0.81
C THR A 911 -11.97 3.96 0.03
N ALA A 912 -12.37 4.21 -1.21
CA ALA A 912 -11.81 5.27 -2.04
C ALA A 912 -12.53 6.60 -1.71
N THR A 913 -11.77 7.65 -1.45
CA THR A 913 -12.30 8.99 -1.22
C THR A 913 -11.66 9.91 -2.26
N PRO A 914 -12.39 10.35 -3.30
CA PRO A 914 -11.87 11.31 -4.27
C PRO A 914 -11.49 12.62 -3.58
N ASP A 915 -10.40 13.23 -4.04
CA ASP A 915 -10.05 14.59 -3.63
C ASP A 915 -10.91 15.61 -4.40
N GLU A 916 -10.86 16.88 -3.98
CA GLU A 916 -11.65 17.95 -4.58
C GLU A 916 -11.39 18.05 -6.10
N GLY A 917 -12.46 18.05 -6.90
CA GLY A 917 -12.38 18.09 -8.37
C GLY A 917 -12.11 16.74 -9.05
N SER A 918 -12.01 15.65 -8.30
CA SER A 918 -11.81 14.30 -8.82
C SER A 918 -13.01 13.39 -8.54
N VAL A 919 -13.19 12.35 -9.36
CA VAL A 919 -14.22 11.32 -9.17
C VAL A 919 -13.60 9.93 -9.20
N PHE A 920 -14.04 9.06 -8.30
CA PHE A 920 -13.64 7.65 -8.28
C PHE A 920 -14.40 6.89 -9.37
N THR A 921 -13.68 6.24 -10.27
CA THR A 921 -14.26 5.53 -11.41
C THR A 921 -14.17 4.01 -11.29
N GLY A 922 -13.27 3.49 -10.44
CA GLY A 922 -13.22 2.08 -10.12
C GLY A 922 -11.89 1.57 -9.60
N TRP A 923 -11.88 0.33 -9.15
CA TRP A 923 -10.69 -0.40 -8.70
C TRP A 923 -10.02 -1.11 -9.87
N ALA A 924 -8.71 -1.30 -9.75
CA ALA A 924 -7.86 -2.06 -10.68
C ALA A 924 -6.82 -2.91 -9.93
N GLY A 925 -6.10 -3.76 -10.66
CA GLY A 925 -5.13 -4.71 -10.10
C GLY A 925 -5.79 -6.04 -9.76
N ASP A 926 -5.59 -6.53 -8.54
CA ASP A 926 -6.19 -7.78 -8.04
C ASP A 926 -7.68 -7.64 -7.66
N LEU A 927 -8.27 -6.47 -7.94
CA LEU A 927 -9.68 -6.14 -7.81
C LEU A 927 -10.14 -5.37 -9.07
N SER A 928 -11.44 -5.44 -9.41
CA SER A 928 -12.03 -4.64 -10.48
C SER A 928 -13.45 -4.18 -10.17
N GLY A 929 -13.90 -3.11 -10.85
CA GLY A 929 -15.25 -2.58 -10.75
C GLY A 929 -15.35 -1.32 -9.88
N ALA A 930 -16.53 -0.69 -9.82
CA ALA A 930 -16.74 0.63 -9.22
C ALA A 930 -17.42 0.62 -7.83
N THR A 931 -17.52 -0.55 -7.18
CA THR A 931 -18.17 -0.64 -5.86
C THR A 931 -17.29 0.03 -4.80
N ASN A 932 -17.82 0.99 -4.04
CA ASN A 932 -17.08 1.71 -3.01
C ASN A 932 -18.00 2.04 -1.81
N PRO A 933 -17.68 1.63 -0.57
CA PRO A 933 -16.56 0.77 -0.15
C PRO A 933 -16.61 -0.66 -0.72
N VAL A 934 -15.47 -1.36 -0.73
CA VAL A 934 -15.35 -2.74 -1.21
C VAL A 934 -14.65 -3.66 -0.21
N ASN A 935 -15.12 -4.90 -0.09
CA ASN A 935 -14.50 -5.92 0.76
C ASN A 935 -13.57 -6.82 -0.06
N VAL A 936 -12.36 -7.03 0.45
CA VAL A 936 -11.29 -7.82 -0.16
C VAL A 936 -10.92 -8.98 0.78
N THR A 937 -10.97 -10.21 0.29
CA THR A 937 -10.53 -11.39 1.06
C THR A 937 -9.07 -11.69 0.76
N MET A 938 -8.21 -11.76 1.78
CA MET A 938 -6.77 -12.00 1.65
C MET A 938 -6.47 -13.50 1.50
N ASP A 939 -6.35 -13.97 0.27
CA ASP A 939 -5.99 -15.35 -0.09
C ASP A 939 -4.64 -15.48 -0.84
N ASP A 940 -4.03 -14.35 -1.17
CA ASP A 940 -2.69 -14.18 -1.74
C ASP A 940 -2.17 -12.77 -1.40
N ASP A 941 -0.91 -12.46 -1.71
CA ASP A 941 -0.42 -11.07 -1.74
C ASP A 941 -1.22 -10.29 -2.79
N LYS A 942 -1.78 -9.14 -2.41
CA LYS A 942 -2.64 -8.33 -3.28
C LYS A 942 -2.06 -6.96 -3.54
N THR A 943 -2.14 -6.52 -4.79
CA THR A 943 -1.89 -5.15 -5.20
C THR A 943 -3.15 -4.57 -5.85
N ILE A 944 -3.73 -3.56 -5.21
CA ILE A 944 -4.97 -2.92 -5.66
C ILE A 944 -4.71 -1.43 -5.89
N ALA A 945 -5.22 -0.88 -6.98
CA ALA A 945 -5.21 0.55 -7.26
C ALA A 945 -6.65 1.10 -7.32
N ALA A 946 -6.85 2.32 -6.86
CA ALA A 946 -8.06 3.09 -7.13
C ALA A 946 -7.84 3.96 -8.37
N THR A 947 -8.88 4.09 -9.21
CA THR A 947 -8.86 4.97 -10.38
C THR A 947 -9.66 6.22 -10.07
N PHE A 948 -9.00 7.37 -10.08
CA PHE A 948 -9.61 8.68 -9.94
C PHE A 948 -9.38 9.47 -11.23
N ILE A 949 -10.41 10.17 -11.71
CA ILE A 949 -10.29 11.04 -12.88
C ILE A 949 -10.71 12.46 -12.50
N VAL A 950 -10.16 13.47 -13.17
CA VAL A 950 -10.77 14.79 -13.23
C VAL A 950 -11.76 14.76 -14.39
N PRO A 951 -13.08 14.81 -14.15
CA PRO A 951 -14.07 14.81 -15.21
C PRO A 951 -14.04 16.12 -16.00
N ALA A 952 -14.45 16.05 -17.27
CA ALA A 952 -14.71 17.22 -18.10
C ALA A 952 -15.87 18.02 -17.49
N GLY A 953 -15.70 19.33 -17.29
CA GLY A 953 -16.71 20.19 -16.65
C GLY A 953 -18.01 20.23 -17.46
N PRO A 954 -19.17 20.48 -16.83
CA PRO A 954 -19.39 20.85 -15.43
C PRO A 954 -19.38 19.65 -14.48
N PHE A 955 -19.03 19.90 -13.22
CA PHE A 955 -19.00 18.92 -12.14
C PHE A 955 -20.38 18.73 -11.51
N SER A 956 -20.68 17.49 -11.10
CA SER A 956 -21.86 17.19 -10.30
C SER A 956 -21.72 17.68 -8.86
N ASP A 957 -22.81 18.15 -8.26
CA ASP A 957 -22.86 18.63 -6.88
C ASP A 957 -24.22 18.33 -6.23
N ASN A 958 -24.19 17.80 -4.99
CA ASN A 958 -25.35 17.55 -4.15
C ASN A 958 -25.73 18.75 -3.27
N PHE A 959 -24.96 19.84 -3.30
CA PHE A 959 -25.16 21.03 -2.48
C PHE A 959 -25.38 20.74 -0.99
N ASN A 960 -24.82 19.64 -0.49
CA ASN A 960 -24.98 19.14 0.87
C ASN A 960 -23.90 19.64 1.83
N THR A 961 -23.12 20.62 1.39
CA THR A 961 -22.11 21.34 2.17
C THR A 961 -22.71 22.63 2.74
N CYS A 962 -21.98 23.29 3.64
CA CYS A 962 -22.41 24.57 4.20
C CYS A 962 -21.87 25.78 3.44
N GLN A 963 -21.00 25.57 2.46
CA GLN A 963 -20.38 26.60 1.65
C GLN A 963 -20.33 26.10 0.22
N LEU A 964 -20.52 27.02 -0.71
CA LEU A 964 -20.51 26.71 -2.12
C LEU A 964 -19.10 26.26 -2.53
N ALA A 965 -19.00 25.17 -3.30
CA ALA A 965 -17.69 24.69 -3.73
C ALA A 965 -16.99 25.72 -4.64
N PRO A 966 -15.65 25.83 -4.61
CA PRO A 966 -14.90 26.90 -5.28
C PRO A 966 -15.05 26.98 -6.81
N HIS A 967 -15.47 25.89 -7.46
CA HIS A 967 -15.73 25.84 -8.89
C HIS A 967 -17.07 26.48 -9.29
N TRP A 968 -17.94 26.76 -8.31
CA TRP A 968 -19.16 27.52 -8.52
C TRP A 968 -18.95 29.00 -8.17
N SER A 969 -19.66 29.86 -8.89
CA SER A 969 -19.69 31.31 -8.71
C SER A 969 -21.12 31.81 -8.59
N GLU A 970 -21.38 32.59 -7.54
CA GLU A 970 -22.63 33.33 -7.38
C GLU A 970 -22.65 34.54 -8.32
N ILE A 971 -23.70 34.68 -9.12
CA ILE A 971 -23.90 35.82 -10.01
C ILE A 971 -25.24 36.46 -9.67
N ASP A 972 -25.17 37.69 -9.17
CA ASP A 972 -26.32 38.54 -8.85
C ASP A 972 -26.26 39.86 -9.63
N PRO A 973 -26.89 39.91 -10.81
CA PRO A 973 -26.82 41.09 -11.69
C PRO A 973 -27.46 42.35 -11.11
N LEU A 974 -28.49 42.20 -10.27
CA LEU A 974 -29.25 43.32 -9.71
C LEU A 974 -28.81 43.69 -8.28
N GLY A 975 -28.11 42.79 -7.60
CA GLY A 975 -27.54 43.03 -6.26
C GLY A 975 -28.53 42.90 -5.12
N ASP A 976 -29.73 42.36 -5.40
CA ASP A 976 -30.81 42.12 -4.44
C ASP A 976 -31.12 40.62 -4.25
N GLY A 977 -30.45 39.74 -4.99
CA GLY A 977 -30.54 38.30 -4.84
C GLY A 977 -29.86 37.80 -3.56
N THR A 978 -30.26 36.60 -3.09
CA THR A 978 -29.56 35.94 -1.97
C THR A 978 -29.31 34.47 -2.25
N PHE A 979 -28.13 34.00 -1.86
CA PHE A 979 -27.69 32.62 -1.98
C PHE A 979 -27.44 32.03 -0.59
N ALA A 980 -27.82 30.76 -0.39
CA ALA A 980 -27.52 30.05 0.86
C ALA A 980 -27.40 28.55 0.60
N LEU A 981 -26.50 27.89 1.33
CA LEU A 981 -26.55 26.44 1.50
C LEU A 981 -26.99 26.10 2.92
N ASN A 982 -27.88 25.12 3.03
CA ASN A 982 -28.38 24.65 4.31
C ASN A 982 -27.77 23.32 4.77
N GLY A 983 -26.74 22.83 4.05
CA GLY A 983 -26.12 21.52 4.30
C GLY A 983 -26.85 20.36 3.65
N ARG A 984 -27.83 20.64 2.80
CA ARG A 984 -28.57 19.66 2.00
C ARG A 984 -28.85 20.15 0.59
N GLN A 985 -29.02 21.46 0.42
CA GLN A 985 -29.55 22.08 -0.77
C GLN A 985 -28.97 23.48 -0.96
N LEU A 986 -28.94 23.91 -2.21
CA LEU A 986 -28.67 25.29 -2.62
C LEU A 986 -29.98 26.06 -2.73
N LEU A 987 -30.05 27.24 -2.10
CA LEU A 987 -31.16 28.16 -2.17
C LEU A 987 -30.75 29.40 -2.96
N ILE A 988 -31.42 29.66 -4.07
CA ILE A 988 -31.24 30.86 -4.90
C ILE A 988 -32.54 31.67 -4.82
N THR A 989 -32.49 32.88 -4.27
CA THR A 989 -33.69 33.70 -4.05
C THR A 989 -33.67 34.95 -4.90
N ALA A 990 -34.74 35.14 -5.67
CA ALA A 990 -35.12 36.39 -6.31
C ALA A 990 -36.21 37.07 -5.46
N PRO A 991 -35.97 38.26 -4.89
CA PRO A 991 -36.93 38.94 -4.01
C PRO A 991 -38.16 39.50 -4.77
N GLU A 992 -39.16 39.98 -4.02
CA GLU A 992 -40.33 40.68 -4.59
C GLU A 992 -39.94 42.09 -5.05
N GLY A 993 -40.39 42.51 -6.24
CA GLY A 993 -40.19 43.87 -6.73
C GLY A 993 -39.68 43.92 -8.16
N ASP A 994 -38.36 43.88 -8.31
CA ASP A 994 -37.64 44.03 -9.58
C ASP A 994 -37.70 42.76 -10.45
N ASN A 995 -37.50 42.93 -11.76
CA ASN A 995 -37.61 41.86 -12.74
C ASN A 995 -36.30 41.08 -12.89
N HIS A 996 -36.30 39.83 -12.45
CA HIS A 996 -35.22 38.86 -12.61
C HIS A 996 -35.46 37.99 -13.85
N ASN A 997 -35.53 38.64 -15.02
CA ASN A 997 -35.82 37.97 -16.28
C ASN A 997 -34.55 37.37 -16.92
N VAL A 998 -34.76 36.40 -17.81
CA VAL A 998 -33.71 35.78 -18.63
C VAL A 998 -34.17 35.82 -20.10
N TRP A 999 -33.89 36.92 -20.81
CA TRP A 999 -34.43 37.15 -22.15
C TRP A 999 -33.49 38.01 -23.02
N SER A 1000 -34.04 38.76 -23.99
CA SER A 1000 -33.27 39.60 -24.93
C SER A 1000 -32.61 40.82 -24.28
N ASP A 1001 -33.04 41.20 -23.09
CA ASP A 1001 -32.44 42.26 -22.27
C ASP A 1001 -31.27 41.77 -21.40
N GLY A 1002 -30.92 40.49 -21.49
CA GLY A 1002 -29.83 39.85 -20.76
C GLY A 1002 -30.31 38.85 -19.72
N ILE A 1003 -29.40 38.50 -18.82
CA ILE A 1003 -29.62 37.55 -17.73
C ILE A 1003 -29.62 38.35 -16.42
N ASN A 1004 -30.80 38.83 -15.99
CA ASN A 1004 -30.94 39.57 -14.73
C ASN A 1004 -31.21 38.65 -13.53
N ALA A 1005 -31.46 37.37 -13.77
CA ALA A 1005 -31.74 36.40 -12.72
C ALA A 1005 -30.51 36.08 -11.85
N PRO A 1006 -30.67 36.00 -10.51
CA PRO A 1006 -29.64 35.44 -9.65
C PRO A 1006 -29.43 33.97 -9.98
N ARG A 1007 -28.16 33.57 -10.06
CA ARG A 1007 -27.76 32.22 -10.47
C ARG A 1007 -26.44 31.81 -9.87
N VAL A 1008 -26.22 30.51 -9.83
CA VAL A 1008 -24.95 29.91 -9.41
C VAL A 1008 -24.39 29.15 -10.60
N MET A 1009 -23.22 29.53 -11.09
CA MET A 1009 -22.66 29.05 -12.36
C MET A 1009 -21.30 28.40 -12.15
N GLN A 1010 -20.94 27.43 -12.97
CA GLN A 1010 -19.60 26.87 -13.03
C GLN A 1010 -19.12 26.80 -14.48
N ASP A 1011 -17.81 26.66 -14.66
CA ASP A 1011 -17.21 26.43 -15.97
C ASP A 1011 -17.70 25.08 -16.56
N ALA A 1012 -17.90 25.05 -17.87
CA ALA A 1012 -18.38 23.87 -18.59
C ALA A 1012 -17.64 23.71 -19.92
N ASP A 1013 -17.30 22.47 -20.26
CA ASP A 1013 -16.64 22.16 -21.52
C ASP A 1013 -17.65 22.17 -22.68
N ASN A 1014 -17.20 22.62 -23.86
CA ASN A 1014 -18.01 22.62 -25.08
C ASN A 1014 -18.11 21.23 -25.72
N VAL A 1015 -18.73 20.30 -25.01
CA VAL A 1015 -18.90 18.90 -25.44
C VAL A 1015 -20.38 18.52 -25.57
N ASN A 1016 -20.64 17.28 -26.00
CA ASN A 1016 -21.93 16.65 -25.81
C ASN A 1016 -22.12 16.28 -24.34
N PHE A 1017 -23.31 16.52 -23.81
CA PHE A 1017 -23.58 16.33 -22.38
C PHE A 1017 -25.03 15.96 -22.12
N GLU A 1018 -25.27 15.46 -20.91
CA GLU A 1018 -26.60 15.35 -20.32
C GLU A 1018 -26.54 15.76 -18.84
N TYR A 1019 -27.30 16.81 -18.51
CA TYR A 1019 -27.39 17.36 -17.16
C TYR A 1019 -28.76 17.08 -16.57
N VAL A 1020 -28.80 16.68 -15.31
CA VAL A 1020 -30.02 16.46 -14.53
C VAL A 1020 -29.99 17.37 -13.30
N VAL A 1021 -31.03 18.15 -13.11
CA VAL A 1021 -31.19 19.02 -11.94
C VAL A 1021 -32.49 18.68 -11.23
N LYS A 1022 -32.42 18.53 -9.91
CA LYS A 1022 -33.59 18.31 -9.06
C LYS A 1022 -33.89 19.58 -8.27
N PHE A 1023 -35.14 20.01 -8.35
CA PHE A 1023 -35.67 21.11 -7.57
C PHE A 1023 -36.68 20.60 -6.53
N ASP A 1024 -36.46 20.95 -5.27
CA ASP A 1024 -37.42 20.71 -4.18
C ASP A 1024 -38.42 21.86 -4.02
N SER A 1025 -38.15 22.99 -4.66
CA SER A 1025 -39.11 24.08 -4.82
C SER A 1025 -40.06 23.82 -5.99
N LEU A 1026 -41.31 24.25 -5.84
CA LEU A 1026 -42.27 24.33 -6.93
C LEU A 1026 -42.48 25.79 -7.34
N VAL A 1027 -42.67 26.00 -8.64
CA VAL A 1027 -43.13 27.28 -9.20
C VAL A 1027 -44.64 27.38 -8.94
N THR A 1028 -45.07 28.35 -8.12
CA THR A 1028 -46.45 28.39 -7.58
C THR A 1028 -47.21 29.68 -7.84
N ALA A 1029 -46.53 30.76 -8.21
CA ALA A 1029 -47.14 32.05 -8.52
C ALA A 1029 -46.84 32.50 -9.95
N ASN A 1030 -47.72 33.33 -10.51
CA ASN A 1030 -47.60 33.81 -11.87
C ASN A 1030 -46.28 34.52 -12.13
N ALA A 1031 -45.65 34.21 -13.26
CA ALA A 1031 -44.39 34.79 -13.70
C ALA A 1031 -43.14 34.47 -12.83
N GLN A 1032 -43.22 33.47 -11.94
CA GLN A 1032 -42.02 32.83 -11.37
C GLN A 1032 -41.38 31.86 -12.36
N MET A 1033 -40.05 31.71 -12.28
CA MET A 1033 -39.26 30.77 -13.08
C MET A 1033 -38.12 30.16 -12.27
N GLN A 1034 -37.80 28.89 -12.54
CA GLN A 1034 -36.59 28.23 -12.04
C GLN A 1034 -36.08 27.24 -13.09
N GLY A 1035 -34.77 27.10 -13.23
CA GLY A 1035 -34.20 26.21 -14.24
C GLY A 1035 -32.69 26.30 -14.30
N ILE A 1036 -32.13 25.98 -15.46
CA ILE A 1036 -30.71 26.14 -15.76
C ILE A 1036 -30.47 27.09 -16.92
N ILE A 1037 -29.32 27.75 -16.89
CA ILE A 1037 -28.77 28.54 -17.98
C ILE A 1037 -27.48 27.87 -18.44
N ILE A 1038 -27.29 27.78 -19.75
CA ILE A 1038 -26.07 27.31 -20.40
C ILE A 1038 -25.56 28.46 -21.27
N GLU A 1039 -24.39 28.99 -20.94
CA GLU A 1039 -23.85 30.22 -21.51
C GLU A 1039 -22.62 29.92 -22.38
N GLN A 1040 -22.51 30.66 -23.48
CA GLN A 1040 -21.24 31.00 -24.11
C GLN A 1040 -20.76 32.34 -23.56
N ASP A 1041 -21.68 33.33 -23.55
CA ASP A 1041 -21.50 34.67 -23.01
C ASP A 1041 -22.88 35.33 -22.75
N ALA A 1042 -22.89 36.56 -22.24
CA ALA A 1042 -24.12 37.29 -21.87
C ALA A 1042 -25.09 37.57 -23.05
N GLN A 1043 -24.64 37.45 -24.30
CA GLN A 1043 -25.45 37.63 -25.51
C GLN A 1043 -25.75 36.31 -26.24
N ASN A 1044 -25.12 35.21 -25.84
CA ASN A 1044 -25.26 33.89 -26.45
C ASN A 1044 -25.45 32.84 -25.35
N PHE A 1045 -26.69 32.41 -25.14
CA PHE A 1045 -27.01 31.43 -24.10
C PHE A 1045 -28.33 30.72 -24.42
N ALA A 1046 -28.55 29.59 -23.76
CA ALA A 1046 -29.82 28.89 -23.73
C ALA A 1046 -30.34 28.80 -22.30
N ARG A 1047 -31.67 28.97 -22.14
CA ARG A 1047 -32.38 28.72 -20.89
C ARG A 1047 -33.30 27.53 -21.03
N PHE A 1048 -33.35 26.71 -19.99
CA PHE A 1048 -34.25 25.58 -19.83
C PHE A 1048 -34.85 25.64 -18.43
N ASP A 1049 -36.17 25.80 -18.34
CA ASP A 1049 -36.80 26.14 -17.06
C ASP A 1049 -38.24 25.70 -16.96
N PHE A 1050 -38.72 25.71 -15.72
CA PHE A 1050 -40.13 25.67 -15.38
C PHE A 1050 -40.62 27.08 -15.11
N GLU A 1051 -41.64 27.52 -15.83
CA GLU A 1051 -42.24 28.86 -15.71
C GLU A 1051 -43.75 28.73 -15.43
N TYR A 1052 -44.31 29.59 -14.59
CA TYR A 1052 -45.74 29.54 -14.29
C TYR A 1052 -46.62 29.85 -15.52
N ASN A 1053 -47.74 29.13 -15.68
CA ASN A 1053 -48.68 29.32 -16.78
C ASN A 1053 -50.08 29.72 -16.32
N TYR A 1054 -50.44 31.01 -16.39
CA TYR A 1054 -51.82 31.44 -16.12
C TYR A 1054 -52.70 31.36 -17.38
N THR A 1055 -53.47 30.29 -17.55
CA THR A 1055 -54.43 30.15 -18.68
C THR A 1055 -55.88 30.56 -18.32
N GLY A 1056 -56.09 31.14 -17.14
CA GLY A 1056 -57.42 31.56 -16.67
C GLY A 1056 -58.44 30.43 -16.45
N SER A 1057 -58.03 29.16 -16.60
CA SER A 1057 -58.93 27.99 -16.50
C SER A 1057 -58.38 26.80 -15.69
N SER A 1058 -57.10 26.78 -15.34
CA SER A 1058 -56.51 25.81 -14.40
C SER A 1058 -55.33 26.41 -13.63
N THR A 1059 -55.26 26.19 -12.32
CA THR A 1059 -54.18 26.69 -11.43
C THR A 1059 -53.01 25.72 -11.27
N ASP A 1060 -53.07 24.54 -11.88
CA ASP A 1060 -52.21 23.40 -11.54
C ASP A 1060 -51.18 23.06 -12.63
N LEU A 1061 -50.96 23.96 -13.59
CA LEU A 1061 -50.05 23.77 -14.72
C LEU A 1061 -48.91 24.79 -14.71
N VAL A 1062 -47.72 24.33 -15.06
CA VAL A 1062 -46.54 25.16 -15.38
C VAL A 1062 -46.09 24.82 -16.81
N LYS A 1063 -45.19 25.62 -17.36
CA LYS A 1063 -44.56 25.34 -18.65
C LYS A 1063 -43.21 24.69 -18.44
N ALA A 1064 -42.96 23.58 -19.14
CA ALA A 1064 -41.60 23.25 -19.55
C ALA A 1064 -41.22 24.19 -20.69
N TYR A 1065 -40.26 25.06 -20.45
CA TYR A 1065 -39.89 26.15 -21.34
C TYR A 1065 -38.42 26.09 -21.73
N ALA A 1066 -38.11 26.39 -22.99
CA ALA A 1066 -36.75 26.62 -23.42
C ALA A 1066 -36.67 27.72 -24.48
N ALA A 1067 -35.64 28.56 -24.37
CA ALA A 1067 -35.34 29.59 -25.34
C ALA A 1067 -33.83 29.69 -25.59
N THR A 1068 -33.49 30.08 -26.82
CA THR A 1068 -32.12 30.28 -27.27
C THR A 1068 -31.92 31.74 -27.61
N ILE A 1069 -30.83 32.34 -27.13
CA ILE A 1069 -30.45 33.71 -27.38
C ILE A 1069 -29.16 33.67 -28.22
N THR A 1070 -29.14 34.42 -29.32
CA THR A 1070 -27.99 34.52 -30.22
C THR A 1070 -27.80 35.99 -30.59
N ALA A 1071 -26.64 36.54 -30.29
CA ALA A 1071 -26.36 37.97 -30.44
C ALA A 1071 -27.45 38.87 -29.82
N GLY A 1072 -27.91 38.51 -28.61
CA GLY A 1072 -28.95 39.22 -27.87
C GLY A 1072 -30.39 39.01 -28.37
N ALA A 1073 -30.59 38.31 -29.50
CA ALA A 1073 -31.92 38.03 -30.03
C ALA A 1073 -32.50 36.72 -29.45
N ALA A 1074 -33.59 36.82 -28.69
CA ALA A 1074 -34.26 35.67 -28.09
C ALA A 1074 -35.20 34.96 -29.05
N LYS A 1075 -35.13 33.62 -29.08
CA LYS A 1075 -36.04 32.74 -29.82
C LYS A 1075 -36.59 31.66 -28.90
N LYS A 1076 -37.92 31.68 -28.70
CA LYS A 1076 -38.62 30.60 -28.01
C LYS A 1076 -38.51 29.30 -28.81
N ARG A 1077 -38.14 28.20 -28.15
CA ARG A 1077 -37.96 26.88 -28.78
C ARG A 1077 -38.94 25.85 -28.24
N ILE A 1078 -39.10 25.76 -26.93
CA ILE A 1078 -39.99 24.79 -26.25
C ILE A 1078 -40.96 25.57 -25.35
N SER A 1079 -42.22 25.15 -25.34
CA SER A 1079 -43.29 25.74 -24.51
C SER A 1079 -44.43 24.72 -24.38
N VAL A 1080 -44.32 23.83 -23.40
CA VAL A 1080 -45.24 22.69 -23.19
C VAL A 1080 -45.89 22.81 -21.81
N ASP A 1081 -47.21 22.70 -21.75
CA ASP A 1081 -47.95 22.73 -20.48
C ASP A 1081 -47.84 21.38 -19.77
N ILE A 1082 -47.37 21.39 -18.53
CA ILE A 1082 -47.13 20.19 -17.70
C ILE A 1082 -47.77 20.34 -16.31
N PRO A 1083 -48.16 19.24 -15.64
CA PRO A 1083 -48.59 19.29 -14.25
C PRO A 1083 -47.50 19.86 -13.34
N VAL A 1084 -47.85 20.70 -12.37
CA VAL A 1084 -46.92 21.24 -11.36
C VAL A 1084 -46.11 20.13 -10.67
N ALA A 1085 -46.76 19.00 -10.34
CA ALA A 1085 -46.11 17.87 -9.68
C ALA A 1085 -45.05 17.16 -10.55
N SER A 1086 -44.98 17.45 -11.85
CA SER A 1086 -43.98 16.91 -12.77
C SER A 1086 -42.78 17.84 -12.99
N ALA A 1087 -42.81 19.05 -12.42
CA ALA A 1087 -41.76 20.07 -12.53
C ALA A 1087 -40.74 19.97 -11.39
N VAL A 1088 -40.27 18.75 -11.10
CA VAL A 1088 -39.33 18.45 -10.01
C VAL A 1088 -37.93 18.18 -10.58
N TYR A 1089 -37.84 17.29 -11.55
CA TYR A 1089 -36.58 16.96 -12.22
C TYR A 1089 -36.56 17.57 -13.62
N LEU A 1090 -35.49 18.28 -13.94
CA LEU A 1090 -35.19 18.82 -15.26
C LEU A 1090 -33.99 18.06 -15.83
N ARG A 1091 -34.09 17.58 -17.07
CA ARG A 1091 -32.97 17.00 -17.81
C ARG A 1091 -32.76 17.73 -19.12
N VAL A 1092 -31.51 18.09 -19.40
CA VAL A 1092 -31.11 18.74 -20.64
C VAL A 1092 -29.97 17.95 -21.26
N ALA A 1093 -30.14 17.53 -22.52
CA ALA A 1093 -29.14 16.78 -23.25
C ALA A 1093 -28.79 17.48 -24.57
N ARG A 1094 -27.49 17.56 -24.88
CA ARG A 1094 -26.95 18.08 -26.15
C ARG A 1094 -26.20 16.98 -26.89
N ALA A 1095 -26.54 16.80 -28.15
CA ALA A 1095 -25.79 15.99 -29.12
C ALA A 1095 -25.57 16.80 -30.41
N GLY A 1096 -24.34 17.29 -30.60
CA GLY A 1096 -23.94 18.23 -31.64
C GLY A 1096 -24.74 19.52 -31.55
N THR A 1097 -25.55 19.79 -32.58
CA THR A 1097 -26.44 20.96 -32.67
C THR A 1097 -27.89 20.67 -32.28
N THR A 1098 -28.15 19.48 -31.72
CA THR A 1098 -29.48 19.04 -31.26
C THR A 1098 -29.55 19.03 -29.74
N TRP A 1099 -30.57 19.69 -29.19
CA TRP A 1099 -30.81 19.77 -27.75
C TRP A 1099 -32.19 19.24 -27.38
N ARG A 1100 -32.27 18.54 -26.26
CA ARG A 1100 -33.49 17.96 -25.70
C ARG A 1100 -33.68 18.45 -24.28
N MET A 1101 -34.94 18.72 -23.93
CA MET A 1101 -35.40 18.95 -22.58
C MET A 1101 -36.35 17.81 -22.22
N SER A 1102 -36.15 17.17 -21.07
CA SER A 1102 -37.08 16.20 -20.48
C SER A 1102 -37.39 16.60 -19.05
N TYR A 1103 -38.53 16.13 -18.52
CA TYR A 1103 -38.94 16.38 -17.14
C TYR A 1103 -39.46 15.10 -16.47
N SER A 1104 -39.42 15.05 -15.14
CA SER A 1104 -39.90 13.93 -14.34
C SER A 1104 -40.42 14.37 -12.97
N ALA A 1105 -41.39 13.61 -12.44
CA ALA A 1105 -41.87 13.77 -11.06
C ALA A 1105 -41.05 12.98 -10.03
N ASN A 1106 -40.37 11.90 -10.45
CA ASN A 1106 -39.71 10.93 -9.55
C ASN A 1106 -38.27 10.60 -9.94
N GLY A 1107 -37.74 11.19 -11.03
CA GLY A 1107 -36.39 10.94 -11.53
C GLY A 1107 -36.22 9.60 -12.26
N ILE A 1108 -37.26 8.78 -12.36
CA ILE A 1108 -37.26 7.46 -13.00
C ILE A 1108 -38.03 7.52 -14.32
N ASP A 1109 -39.25 8.04 -14.28
CA ASP A 1109 -40.13 8.13 -15.43
C ASP A 1109 -39.95 9.48 -16.12
N TRP A 1110 -39.22 9.50 -17.24
CA TRP A 1110 -38.87 10.71 -17.98
C TRP A 1110 -39.78 10.95 -19.18
N ILE A 1111 -40.22 12.21 -19.36
CA ILE A 1111 -41.04 12.64 -20.49
C ILE A 1111 -40.31 13.76 -21.24
N ASP A 1112 -40.16 13.62 -22.56
CA ASP A 1112 -39.56 14.65 -23.42
C ASP A 1112 -40.53 15.83 -23.64
N ALA A 1113 -40.01 17.06 -23.52
CA ALA A 1113 -40.70 18.29 -23.88
C ALA A 1113 -40.51 18.57 -25.38
N ASP A 1114 -41.24 17.83 -26.22
CA ASP A 1114 -41.11 17.89 -27.68
C ASP A 1114 -41.65 19.19 -28.32
N PRO A 1115 -41.12 19.60 -29.49
CA PRO A 1115 -40.04 18.96 -30.25
C PRO A 1115 -38.63 19.37 -29.78
N PRO A 1116 -37.58 18.56 -30.09
CA PRO A 1116 -36.20 18.92 -29.77
C PRO A 1116 -35.75 20.17 -30.54
N ILE A 1117 -34.82 20.90 -29.95
CA ILE A 1117 -34.17 22.06 -30.53
C ILE A 1117 -33.12 21.55 -31.52
N LYS A 1118 -33.29 21.83 -32.81
CA LYS A 1118 -32.30 21.45 -33.85
C LYS A 1118 -31.57 22.67 -34.40
N ASN A 1119 -30.39 22.45 -34.99
CA ASN A 1119 -29.57 23.47 -35.66
C ASN A 1119 -29.28 24.66 -34.74
N TYR A 1120 -28.95 24.38 -33.48
CA TYR A 1120 -28.51 25.40 -32.53
C TYR A 1120 -27.12 25.06 -32.03
N THR A 1121 -26.17 25.88 -32.42
CA THR A 1121 -24.77 25.82 -31.97
C THR A 1121 -24.58 26.85 -30.88
N LEU A 1122 -23.91 26.44 -29.82
CA LEU A 1122 -23.52 27.29 -28.70
C LEU A 1122 -22.16 26.78 -28.24
N ASN A 1123 -21.16 27.66 -28.15
CA ASN A 1123 -19.87 27.30 -27.60
C ASN A 1123 -19.96 27.38 -26.07
N VAL A 1124 -20.25 26.25 -25.43
CA VAL A 1124 -20.56 26.24 -24.00
C VAL A 1124 -19.29 26.56 -23.20
N THR A 1125 -19.39 27.55 -22.32
CA THR A 1125 -18.31 27.98 -21.42
C THR A 1125 -18.73 27.86 -19.96
N SER A 1126 -20.03 27.96 -19.66
CA SER A 1126 -20.54 27.80 -18.29
C SER A 1126 -21.98 27.33 -18.24
N VAL A 1127 -22.37 26.78 -17.10
CA VAL A 1127 -23.73 26.30 -16.82
C VAL A 1127 -24.06 26.40 -15.34
N GLY A 1128 -25.35 26.58 -15.03
CA GLY A 1128 -25.80 26.47 -13.66
C GLY A 1128 -27.27 26.80 -13.42
N PRO A 1129 -27.79 26.50 -12.22
CA PRO A 1129 -29.16 26.78 -11.85
C PRO A 1129 -29.43 28.26 -11.57
N PHE A 1130 -30.67 28.69 -11.79
CA PHE A 1130 -31.14 30.05 -11.50
C PHE A 1130 -32.54 30.09 -10.89
N ALA A 1131 -32.84 31.21 -10.22
CA ALA A 1131 -34.20 31.60 -9.82
C ALA A 1131 -34.56 32.92 -10.49
N GLY A 1132 -35.77 33.05 -11.03
CA GLY A 1132 -36.22 34.29 -11.64
C GLY A 1132 -37.68 34.58 -11.37
N ASN A 1133 -38.06 35.83 -11.63
CA ASN A 1133 -39.42 36.31 -11.55
C ASN A 1133 -39.61 37.52 -12.49
N VAL A 1134 -40.82 37.74 -12.98
CA VAL A 1134 -41.16 38.96 -13.72
C VAL A 1134 -42.49 39.54 -13.26
N GLY A 1135 -42.56 40.87 -13.16
CA GLY A 1135 -43.78 41.60 -12.85
C GLY A 1135 -44.72 41.63 -14.06
N ILE A 1136 -46.03 41.56 -13.80
CA ILE A 1136 -47.06 41.68 -14.83
C ILE A 1136 -48.00 42.85 -14.52
N GLN A 1137 -48.19 43.73 -15.50
CA GLN A 1137 -49.23 44.75 -15.60
C GLN A 1137 -49.74 45.32 -14.25
N ASN A 1138 -49.01 46.30 -13.70
CA ASN A 1138 -49.27 46.98 -12.41
C ASN A 1138 -49.07 46.16 -11.13
N ASN A 1139 -48.56 44.93 -11.20
CA ASN A 1139 -48.14 44.15 -10.02
C ASN A 1139 -46.60 43.96 -10.01
N PRO A 1140 -45.95 44.01 -8.84
CA PRO A 1140 -44.53 43.73 -8.70
C PRO A 1140 -44.21 42.26 -9.05
N ALA A 1141 -42.95 41.97 -9.38
CA ALA A 1141 -42.50 40.59 -9.58
C ALA A 1141 -42.63 39.82 -8.25
N PRO A 1142 -43.27 38.63 -8.21
CA PRO A 1142 -43.42 37.88 -6.97
C PRO A 1142 -42.11 37.21 -6.56
N ALA A 1143 -41.76 37.28 -5.28
CA ALA A 1143 -40.56 36.60 -4.75
C ALA A 1143 -40.57 35.10 -5.10
N HIS A 1144 -39.39 34.54 -5.40
CA HIS A 1144 -39.22 33.10 -5.63
C HIS A 1144 -37.88 32.62 -5.07
N THR A 1145 -37.89 31.43 -4.45
CA THR A 1145 -36.67 30.75 -4.03
C THR A 1145 -36.60 29.40 -4.74
N ALA A 1146 -35.63 29.25 -5.64
CA ALA A 1146 -35.29 27.93 -6.18
C ALA A 1146 -34.52 27.16 -5.11
N ILE A 1147 -35.02 26.00 -4.73
CA ILE A 1147 -34.37 25.06 -3.81
C ILE A 1147 -33.85 23.92 -4.67
N VAL A 1148 -32.54 23.93 -4.93
CA VAL A 1148 -31.84 22.97 -5.76
C VAL A 1148 -31.27 21.87 -4.87
N ASP A 1149 -31.70 20.65 -5.09
CA ASP A 1149 -31.22 19.48 -4.36
C ASP A 1149 -29.86 19.04 -4.90
N PHE A 1150 -29.76 18.83 -6.21
CA PHE A 1150 -28.50 18.52 -6.87
C PHE A 1150 -28.45 19.05 -8.30
N PHE A 1151 -27.24 19.26 -8.78
CA PHE A 1151 -26.90 19.40 -10.19
C PHE A 1151 -26.03 18.20 -10.58
N HIS A 1152 -26.42 17.45 -11.61
CA HIS A 1152 -25.75 16.22 -11.99
C HIS A 1152 -25.33 16.24 -13.45
N ASN A 1153 -24.02 16.17 -13.72
CA ASN A 1153 -23.49 15.77 -15.00
C ASN A 1153 -23.44 14.24 -15.06
N THR A 1154 -24.28 13.65 -15.92
CA THR A 1154 -24.39 12.18 -16.02
C THR A 1154 -23.11 11.48 -16.46
N ALA A 1155 -22.14 12.23 -17.02
CA ALA A 1155 -20.82 11.72 -17.34
C ALA A 1155 -19.97 11.38 -16.09
N ASP A 1156 -20.28 11.96 -14.92
CA ASP A 1156 -19.54 11.76 -13.66
C ASP A 1156 -19.88 10.44 -12.97
N GLY A 1157 -20.86 9.68 -13.49
CA GLY A 1157 -21.39 8.49 -12.81
C GLY A 1157 -22.37 8.85 -11.68
N PRO A 1158 -22.84 7.87 -10.90
CA PRO A 1158 -23.90 8.10 -9.92
C PRO A 1158 -23.46 9.06 -8.80
N LEU A 1159 -24.33 10.03 -8.47
CA LEU A 1159 -24.14 10.92 -7.33
C LEU A 1159 -24.08 10.13 -6.00
N PRO A 1160 -23.22 10.53 -5.05
CA PRO A 1160 -23.23 9.98 -3.70
C PRO A 1160 -24.60 10.18 -3.03
N ALA A 1161 -25.00 9.26 -2.17
CA ALA A 1161 -26.22 9.43 -1.38
C ALA A 1161 -26.07 10.59 -0.38
N ASP A 1162 -27.16 11.30 -0.11
CA ASP A 1162 -27.18 12.37 0.90
C ASP A 1162 -26.69 11.89 2.27
N ALA A 1163 -25.68 12.55 2.80
CA ALA A 1163 -25.16 12.32 4.13
C ALA A 1163 -25.71 13.36 5.12
N PRO A 1164 -25.95 13.00 6.40
CA PRO A 1164 -26.28 13.99 7.43
C PRO A 1164 -25.05 14.89 7.72
N LEU A 1165 -25.31 16.15 8.09
CA LEU A 1165 -24.26 17.12 8.47
C LEU A 1165 -23.35 16.64 9.60
N LEU A 1166 -23.84 15.75 10.47
CA LEU A 1166 -23.06 15.12 11.52
C LEU A 1166 -23.41 13.64 11.58
N ASN A 1167 -22.41 12.80 11.35
CA ASN A 1167 -22.53 11.36 11.51
C ASN A 1167 -21.66 10.90 12.69
N ILE A 1168 -22.17 9.96 13.49
CA ILE A 1168 -21.52 9.53 14.73
C ILE A 1168 -21.38 8.01 14.75
N THR A 1169 -20.14 7.56 14.81
CA THR A 1169 -19.78 6.15 14.93
C THR A 1169 -19.31 5.85 16.36
N THR A 1170 -19.74 4.72 16.91
CA THR A 1170 -19.31 4.25 18.24
C THR A 1170 -18.56 2.94 18.13
N ILE A 1171 -17.32 2.88 18.60
CA ILE A 1171 -16.51 1.67 18.68
C ILE A 1171 -16.48 1.20 20.14
N GLY A 1172 -16.85 -0.06 20.40
CA GLY A 1172 -16.95 -0.60 21.76
C GLY A 1172 -18.28 -0.32 22.47
N GLY A 1173 -18.37 -0.61 23.77
CA GLY A 1173 -19.63 -0.49 24.54
C GLY A 1173 -19.84 0.89 25.14
N GLY A 1174 -20.63 1.75 24.49
CA GLY A 1174 -21.00 3.08 24.97
C GLY A 1174 -22.06 3.77 24.10
N ALA A 1175 -22.44 5.00 24.45
CA ALA A 1175 -23.40 5.81 23.70
C ALA A 1175 -22.94 7.26 23.59
N VAL A 1176 -23.37 7.96 22.53
CA VAL A 1176 -23.13 9.39 22.33
C VAL A 1176 -24.47 10.12 22.25
N THR A 1177 -24.57 11.27 22.90
CA THR A 1177 -25.71 12.19 22.78
C THR A 1177 -25.24 13.54 22.26
N THR A 1178 -26.11 14.22 21.49
CA THR A 1178 -25.81 15.54 20.91
C THR A 1178 -26.80 16.60 21.38
N ASN A 1179 -26.32 17.84 21.50
CA ASN A 1179 -27.16 19.03 21.70
C ASN A 1179 -26.74 20.14 20.71
N PRO A 1180 -27.61 20.53 19.75
CA PRO A 1180 -28.93 19.94 19.47
C PRO A 1180 -28.83 18.48 18.98
N PRO A 1181 -29.94 17.71 18.97
CA PRO A 1181 -29.99 16.38 18.36
C PRO A 1181 -29.52 16.42 16.90
N VAL A 1182 -28.87 15.34 16.41
CA VAL A 1182 -28.28 15.27 15.06
C VAL A 1182 -29.25 15.73 13.96
N ALA A 1183 -30.52 15.34 14.05
CA ALA A 1183 -31.55 15.72 13.07
C ALA A 1183 -31.91 17.21 13.04
N GLN A 1184 -31.41 18.01 13.98
CA GLN A 1184 -31.67 19.45 14.10
C GLN A 1184 -30.39 20.30 13.93
N VAL A 1185 -29.27 19.67 13.58
CA VAL A 1185 -28.00 20.37 13.35
C VAL A 1185 -28.12 21.17 12.05
N ALA A 1186 -27.81 22.46 12.11
CA ALA A 1186 -27.75 23.35 10.97
C ALA A 1186 -26.30 23.78 10.67
N CYS A 1187 -26.04 24.19 9.43
CA CYS A 1187 -24.77 24.78 9.03
C CYS A 1187 -24.35 25.96 9.91
N GLY A 1188 -23.07 25.99 10.31
CA GLY A 1188 -22.53 27.04 11.19
C GLY A 1188 -22.88 26.85 12.67
N GLN A 1189 -23.57 25.77 13.04
CA GLN A 1189 -23.98 25.53 14.42
C GLN A 1189 -22.89 24.79 15.20
N THR A 1190 -22.65 25.23 16.44
CA THR A 1190 -21.84 24.45 17.38
C THR A 1190 -22.70 23.38 18.05
N VAL A 1191 -22.32 22.11 17.91
CA VAL A 1191 -22.95 20.95 18.52
C VAL A 1191 -22.12 20.47 19.70
N THR A 1192 -22.75 20.22 20.85
CA THR A 1192 -22.08 19.57 21.98
C THR A 1192 -22.31 18.06 21.92
N LEU A 1193 -21.23 17.28 21.88
CA LEU A 1193 -21.25 15.82 21.92
C LEU A 1193 -20.87 15.32 23.31
N THR A 1194 -21.63 14.36 23.84
CA THR A 1194 -21.38 13.74 25.15
C THR A 1194 -21.31 12.23 25.02
N ALA A 1195 -20.12 11.65 25.24
CA ALA A 1195 -19.87 10.21 25.30
C ALA A 1195 -20.15 9.66 26.70
N THR A 1196 -20.95 8.61 26.77
CA THR A 1196 -21.33 7.88 27.99
C THR A 1196 -20.86 6.43 27.88
N PRO A 1197 -19.79 6.02 28.60
CA PRO A 1197 -19.32 4.63 28.58
C PRO A 1197 -20.38 3.65 29.12
N GLY A 1198 -20.49 2.48 28.48
CA GLY A 1198 -21.32 1.37 28.94
C GLY A 1198 -20.69 0.60 30.10
N VAL A 1199 -21.46 -0.30 30.71
CA VAL A 1199 -20.98 -1.14 31.82
C VAL A 1199 -19.76 -1.96 31.38
N GLY A 1200 -18.61 -1.78 32.05
CA GLY A 1200 -17.37 -2.49 31.74
C GLY A 1200 -16.46 -1.79 30.72
N PHE A 1201 -16.78 -0.58 30.28
CA PHE A 1201 -15.98 0.19 29.32
C PHE A 1201 -15.56 1.57 29.88
N THR A 1202 -14.47 2.11 29.36
CA THR A 1202 -14.03 3.50 29.56
C THR A 1202 -13.93 4.24 28.24
N PHE A 1203 -14.16 5.55 28.23
CA PHE A 1203 -13.99 6.36 27.02
C PHE A 1203 -12.51 6.49 26.67
N GLY A 1204 -12.12 6.01 25.49
CA GLY A 1204 -10.76 6.05 24.97
C GLY A 1204 -10.42 7.34 24.23
N GLY A 1205 -11.42 8.01 23.63
CA GLY A 1205 -11.25 9.31 22.98
C GLY A 1205 -12.14 9.50 21.74
N TRP A 1206 -12.16 10.74 21.24
CA TRP A 1206 -12.75 11.12 19.97
C TRP A 1206 -11.73 11.04 18.83
N SER A 1207 -12.17 10.66 17.64
CA SER A 1207 -11.45 10.79 16.37
C SER A 1207 -12.39 11.24 15.25
N GLY A 1208 -11.83 11.58 14.08
CA GLY A 1208 -12.56 12.22 12.97
C GLY A 1208 -12.61 13.74 13.15
N GLY A 1209 -13.79 14.33 12.99
CA GLY A 1209 -14.03 15.77 13.14
C GLY A 1209 -13.84 16.31 14.57
N LEU A 1210 -13.61 15.44 15.55
CA LEU A 1210 -13.23 15.80 16.92
C LEU A 1210 -12.02 15.00 17.35
N THR A 1211 -11.22 15.59 18.24
CA THR A 1211 -10.08 14.92 18.86
C THR A 1211 -10.06 15.16 20.37
N GLY A 1212 -9.45 14.24 21.10
CA GLY A 1212 -9.21 14.36 22.54
C GLY A 1212 -9.96 13.33 23.38
N THR A 1213 -9.65 13.31 24.68
CA THR A 1213 -10.09 12.25 25.61
C THR A 1213 -11.20 12.69 26.56
N GLN A 1214 -11.72 13.91 26.41
CA GLN A 1214 -12.79 14.41 27.26
C GLN A 1214 -14.13 13.83 26.83
N THR A 1215 -14.94 13.36 27.78
CA THR A 1215 -16.25 12.77 27.51
C THR A 1215 -17.27 13.78 26.95
N THR A 1216 -16.99 15.08 27.04
CA THR A 1216 -17.80 16.13 26.44
C THR A 1216 -16.92 17.00 25.56
N ALA A 1217 -17.35 17.21 24.31
CA ALA A 1217 -16.65 18.04 23.32
C ALA A 1217 -17.65 18.92 22.55
N SER A 1218 -17.20 20.05 22.04
CA SER A 1218 -18.00 20.93 21.17
C SER A 1218 -17.39 20.95 19.77
N LEU A 1219 -18.25 20.83 18.76
CA LEU A 1219 -17.90 20.77 17.35
C LEU A 1219 -18.65 21.87 16.60
N LEU A 1220 -17.94 22.73 15.88
CA LEU A 1220 -18.58 23.62 14.91
C LEU A 1220 -18.82 22.84 13.60
N VAL A 1221 -20.08 22.68 13.21
CA VAL A 1221 -20.46 21.92 12.01
C VAL A 1221 -20.59 22.88 10.83
N ASN A 1222 -19.53 22.97 10.02
CA ASN A 1222 -19.45 23.79 8.81
C ASN A 1222 -19.46 22.95 7.52
N GLY A 1223 -19.88 21.69 7.62
CA GLY A 1223 -20.01 20.73 6.54
C GLY A 1223 -20.27 19.33 7.10
N PRO A 1224 -20.58 18.33 6.26
CA PRO A 1224 -20.68 16.93 6.67
C PRO A 1224 -19.44 16.52 7.47
N THR A 1225 -19.65 16.04 8.69
CA THR A 1225 -18.57 15.71 9.61
C THR A 1225 -18.81 14.34 10.22
N ASP A 1226 -17.85 13.43 10.06
CA ASP A 1226 -17.83 12.15 10.76
C ASP A 1226 -17.09 12.28 12.09
N VAL A 1227 -17.70 11.78 13.17
CA VAL A 1227 -17.07 11.70 14.49
C VAL A 1227 -17.15 10.29 15.02
N THR A 1228 -16.01 9.76 15.46
CA THR A 1228 -15.93 8.44 16.09
C THR A 1228 -15.66 8.58 17.58
N ALA A 1229 -16.46 7.87 18.38
CA ALA A 1229 -16.28 7.71 19.81
C ALA A 1229 -15.77 6.29 20.12
N THR A 1230 -14.55 6.19 20.67
CA THR A 1230 -13.96 4.89 21.02
C THR A 1230 -14.13 4.60 22.50
N PHE A 1231 -14.66 3.43 22.84
CA PHE A 1231 -14.82 2.89 24.19
C PHE A 1231 -13.99 1.62 24.34
N VAL A 1232 -13.09 1.61 25.31
CA VAL A 1232 -12.15 0.50 25.56
C VAL A 1232 -12.66 -0.35 26.73
N ALA A 1233 -12.64 -1.68 26.58
CA ALA A 1233 -13.03 -2.59 27.65
C ALA A 1233 -12.06 -2.53 28.83
N LEU A 1234 -12.57 -2.56 30.05
CA LEU A 1234 -11.76 -2.65 31.26
C LEU A 1234 -11.12 -4.06 31.32
N ASP A 1235 -9.78 -4.12 31.36
CA ASP A 1235 -9.07 -5.38 31.61
C ASP A 1235 -9.52 -5.98 32.94
N LYS A 1236 -9.77 -7.29 32.94
CA LYS A 1236 -10.26 -8.07 34.09
C LYS A 1236 -9.40 -7.83 35.33
N GLN A 1237 -9.86 -6.96 36.23
CA GLN A 1237 -9.33 -6.92 37.59
C GLN A 1237 -9.82 -8.16 38.35
N PHE A 1238 -8.86 -8.96 38.82
CA PHE A 1238 -9.12 -10.10 39.69
C PHE A 1238 -9.83 -9.64 40.97
N VAL A 1239 -11.05 -10.12 41.17
CA VAL A 1239 -11.77 -9.98 42.44
C VAL A 1239 -11.11 -10.94 43.44
N MET A 1240 -10.36 -10.41 44.42
CA MET A 1240 -10.00 -11.18 45.61
C MET A 1240 -11.25 -11.37 46.47
N LEU A 1241 -11.73 -12.60 46.55
CA LEU A 1241 -12.76 -13.01 47.51
C LEU A 1241 -12.15 -13.06 48.93
N PRO A 1242 -12.81 -12.50 49.96
CA PRO A 1242 -12.36 -12.63 51.33
C PRO A 1242 -12.54 -14.08 51.81
N MET A 1243 -11.43 -14.73 52.15
CA MET A 1243 -11.40 -16.04 52.77
C MET A 1243 -11.79 -15.89 54.25
N ILE A 1244 -12.98 -16.34 54.63
CA ILE A 1244 -13.37 -16.52 56.03
C ILE A 1244 -12.77 -17.86 56.49
N VAL A 1245 -11.74 -17.80 57.33
CA VAL A 1245 -11.26 -18.96 58.09
C VAL A 1245 -12.09 -19.05 59.38
N ASN A 1246 -12.99 -20.02 59.44
CA ASN A 1246 -13.58 -20.47 60.70
C ASN A 1246 -12.76 -21.63 61.25
N GLN A 1247 -12.15 -21.44 62.41
CA GLN A 1247 -11.68 -22.47 63.33
C GLN A 1247 -11.74 -21.89 64.75
N PRO A 1248 -12.16 -22.65 65.77
CA PRO A 1248 -13.39 -23.41 65.95
C PRO A 1248 -14.53 -22.56 66.56
#